data_AF-A0A964EIF6-F1
#
_entry.id   AF-A0A964EIF6-F1
#
_cell.length_a   1.000
_cell.length_b   1.000
_cell.length_c   1.000
_cell.angle_alpha   90.00
_cell.angle_beta   90.00
_cell.angle_gamma   90.00
#
_symmetry.space_group_name_H-M   'P 1'
#
loop_
_entity.id
_entity.type
_entity.pdbx_description
1 polymer ?
#
loop_
_entity_poly.entity_id
_entity_poly.type
_entity_poly.pdbx_seq_one_letter_code
_entity_poly.pdbx_strand_id
1 'polypeptide(L)'
;MYRSLPLLAVFALVLFLPAFLSAQDKIDDFDEALSLWDQAHKLGDPASGNFLPDSAYSTILLSQRYWRKLNNGKKNKLERSYGISQESYTRFKNGLKEGSYSAALQSGKSAAVERFLETFKPIPPKLQMPAYQARNQFFLEEMHRKPAYSKIKAFYDKNKDNIARYNDDLVRDYEETLALAYFMEKDTTDVFVVLSFVKDHPDLLPVLDKYLAGAMPNASFMAFVESALKGMDTAKIPMTAREIFRKYAASGRKEDFNHFFGQFGEYMDSSWYNNELALLRQAPADEDILSGNNRAAWESYVKAAAPRYHAWEVLMRLLEPDLRSRNWAGALEQLERMGSCFGADHPWIANLTSMLKAPVHGLHPEPIGTHINTDLGEYSPVVAADGKELYFCRRENKIENIYKSQWTAKSGWSVPQGVQPFLHPLKNQAPLALSSDGTTLIVFEEARVKASMKSPIGWAKPQPLFGDLQASEWQGGTTLSPDGQAVIFAARRLDRVGFDLDDNIDLFLCLKQPDGQWGKPINLGTTINTPWTERSPFLHPDMRTLYFSSSGHGGFGGLDVFKTTRIGEGWLEWSEPVNLGKEINTTGGDWGYKVSTDGKTAYFSADADNGMEDLFQVDLPEEARPDAVTTIAGKLTGTDGTPITGEIEVEDLEAAKWIATIRPDPVTGEFFITLPKGKLYSYTVKAENRFPVSDNIDLREKTDARKITTDITAPTIEEMAGGEITLPLKNVFFDTAKDELKPESYPELDRMAGLILQLGLEATLNGHTDNVGGQDYNKDLSERRARAVRNYLISKGIDPGMVKSEGFGYSKPVAENDTEDGRAQNRRVEIRLRKLQ
;
A
#
# COMPACT_ATOMS: atom_id res chain seq x y z
N MET A 1 -11.69 -18.65 -24.87
CA MET A 1 -12.10 -19.20 -26.18
C MET A 1 -13.11 -18.27 -26.84
N TYR A 2 -12.66 -17.30 -27.62
CA TYR A 2 -13.49 -16.65 -28.65
C TYR A 2 -12.51 -16.16 -29.71
N ARG A 3 -12.28 -16.99 -30.75
CA ARG A 3 -11.58 -16.59 -31.97
C ARG A 3 -12.62 -16.45 -33.07
N SER A 4 -12.69 -15.21 -33.53
CA SER A 4 -13.43 -14.67 -34.66
C SER A 4 -13.05 -15.33 -35.99
N LEU A 5 -14.04 -15.32 -36.88
CA LEU A 5 -14.08 -15.90 -38.23
C LEU A 5 -12.90 -15.48 -39.13
N PRO A 6 -12.53 -16.33 -40.12
CA PRO A 6 -11.38 -16.06 -40.99
C PRO A 6 -11.71 -15.10 -42.14
N LEU A 7 -10.74 -14.21 -42.39
CA LEU A 7 -10.54 -13.30 -43.53
C LEU A 7 -10.52 -13.98 -44.93
N LEU A 8 -10.95 -15.23 -45.06
CA LEU A 8 -10.88 -16.03 -46.28
C LEU A 8 -11.96 -15.69 -47.32
N ALA A 9 -12.95 -14.87 -46.97
CA ALA A 9 -14.04 -14.48 -47.89
C ALA A 9 -13.67 -13.34 -48.87
N VAL A 10 -12.57 -12.59 -48.65
CA VAL A 10 -12.24 -11.42 -49.49
C VAL A 10 -11.18 -11.74 -50.56
N PHE A 11 -10.32 -12.73 -50.33
CA PHE A 11 -9.32 -13.15 -51.32
C PHE A 11 -9.87 -14.09 -52.40
N ALA A 12 -11.01 -14.75 -52.15
CA ALA A 12 -11.67 -15.61 -53.14
C ALA A 12 -12.38 -14.83 -54.26
N LEU A 13 -12.64 -13.52 -54.08
CA LEU A 13 -13.36 -12.72 -55.08
C LEU A 13 -12.47 -12.10 -56.18
N VAL A 14 -11.14 -12.10 -56.00
CA VAL A 14 -10.20 -11.40 -56.91
C VAL A 14 -9.40 -12.35 -57.82
N LEU A 15 -9.42 -13.66 -57.57
CA LEU A 15 -8.65 -14.64 -58.37
C LEU A 15 -9.51 -15.58 -59.23
N PHE A 16 -10.85 -15.45 -59.25
CA PHE A 16 -11.75 -16.30 -60.05
C PHE A 16 -12.77 -15.56 -60.94
N LEU A 17 -12.48 -14.31 -61.33
CA LEU A 17 -13.06 -13.71 -62.54
C LEU A 17 -11.93 -13.40 -63.53
N PRO A 18 -11.41 -14.43 -64.21
CA PRO A 18 -11.83 -14.58 -65.60
C PRO A 18 -11.87 -16.05 -66.05
N ALA A 19 -13.04 -16.69 -65.89
CA ALA A 19 -13.40 -17.90 -66.65
C ALA A 19 -14.90 -17.91 -67.05
N PHE A 20 -15.58 -16.78 -66.93
CA PHE A 20 -16.96 -16.57 -67.39
C PHE A 20 -17.05 -15.20 -68.05
N LEU A 21 -16.51 -15.10 -69.27
CA LEU A 21 -16.83 -14.07 -70.28
C LEU A 21 -15.99 -14.33 -71.54
N SER A 22 -16.39 -15.34 -72.30
CA SER A 22 -16.24 -15.38 -73.76
C SER A 22 -17.44 -16.19 -74.26
N ALA A 23 -18.49 -15.60 -74.81
CA ALA A 23 -18.48 -14.71 -75.97
C ALA A 23 -19.50 -13.55 -75.86
N GLN A 24 -19.24 -12.47 -76.62
CA GLN A 24 -19.99 -11.20 -76.77
C GLN A 24 -19.87 -10.26 -75.56
N ASP A 25 -19.21 -9.10 -75.58
CA ASP A 25 -18.70 -8.22 -76.64
C ASP A 25 -17.29 -7.73 -76.23
N LYS A 26 -16.41 -7.42 -77.19
CA LYS A 26 -15.18 -6.67 -76.86
C LYS A 26 -15.60 -5.28 -76.42
N ILE A 27 -15.67 -5.05 -75.11
CA ILE A 27 -15.88 -3.71 -74.59
C ILE A 27 -14.72 -2.83 -75.10
N ASP A 28 -15.05 -1.70 -75.71
CA ASP A 28 -14.07 -0.81 -76.35
C ASP A 28 -13.12 -0.28 -75.27
N ASP A 29 -11.80 -0.33 -75.49
CA ASP A 29 -10.80 0.23 -74.57
C ASP A 29 -11.13 1.71 -74.19
N PHE A 30 -11.90 2.41 -75.03
CA PHE A 30 -12.43 3.75 -74.77
C PHE A 30 -13.43 3.78 -73.60
N ASP A 31 -14.44 2.90 -73.64
CA ASP A 31 -15.49 2.84 -72.63
C ASP A 31 -14.91 2.34 -71.30
N GLU A 32 -13.90 1.46 -71.34
CA GLU A 32 -13.27 0.95 -70.12
C GLU A 32 -12.34 1.97 -69.48
N ALA A 33 -11.62 2.75 -70.28
CA ALA A 33 -10.84 3.87 -69.77
C ALA A 33 -11.74 4.89 -69.05
N LEU A 34 -12.89 5.23 -69.63
CA LEU A 34 -13.86 6.19 -69.07
C LEU A 34 -14.56 5.65 -67.83
N SER A 35 -15.07 4.42 -67.89
CA SER A 35 -15.77 3.76 -66.78
C SER A 35 -14.87 3.61 -65.54
N LEU A 36 -13.63 3.13 -65.72
CA LEU A 36 -12.66 3.03 -64.63
C LEU A 36 -12.19 4.40 -64.13
N TRP A 37 -12.13 5.43 -64.98
CA TRP A 37 -11.81 6.80 -64.57
C TRP A 37 -12.87 7.35 -63.61
N ASP A 38 -14.15 7.22 -63.97
CA ASP A 38 -15.27 7.66 -63.13
C ASP A 38 -15.34 6.87 -61.83
N GLN A 39 -15.10 5.56 -61.88
CA GLN A 39 -15.05 4.72 -60.69
C GLN A 39 -13.91 5.12 -59.76
N ALA A 40 -12.73 5.44 -60.30
CA ALA A 40 -11.61 5.92 -59.51
C ALA A 40 -11.91 7.27 -58.83
N HIS A 41 -12.60 8.19 -59.50
CA HIS A 41 -13.02 9.47 -58.91
C HIS A 41 -14.01 9.27 -57.77
N LYS A 42 -14.99 8.38 -57.93
CA LYS A 42 -15.97 8.06 -56.87
C LYS A 42 -15.30 7.47 -55.63
N LEU A 43 -14.34 6.56 -55.82
CA LEU A 43 -13.59 5.94 -54.71
C LEU A 43 -12.56 6.90 -54.09
N GLY A 44 -12.09 7.87 -54.88
CA GLY A 44 -11.04 8.83 -54.51
C GLY A 44 -11.56 10.14 -53.92
N ASP A 45 -12.87 10.29 -53.74
CA ASP A 45 -13.49 11.50 -53.18
C ASP A 45 -13.56 11.41 -51.64
N PRO A 46 -12.81 12.24 -50.89
CA PRO A 46 -12.84 12.26 -49.43
C PRO A 46 -14.20 12.69 -48.84
N ALA A 47 -15.03 13.41 -49.60
CA ALA A 47 -16.37 13.83 -49.17
C ALA A 47 -17.41 12.71 -49.32
N SER A 48 -17.06 11.62 -50.00
CA SER A 48 -17.90 10.44 -50.09
C SER A 48 -17.76 9.58 -48.83
N GLY A 49 -18.88 9.01 -48.34
CA GLY A 49 -18.85 8.04 -47.23
C GLY A 49 -18.11 6.73 -47.53
N ASN A 50 -17.53 6.59 -48.73
CA ASN A 50 -16.85 5.40 -49.25
C ASN A 50 -15.44 5.73 -49.78
N PHE A 51 -14.73 6.68 -49.18
CA PHE A 51 -13.36 7.02 -49.56
C PHE A 51 -12.41 5.82 -49.39
N LEU A 52 -11.96 5.26 -50.51
CA LEU A 52 -11.11 4.08 -50.61
C LEU A 52 -9.89 4.39 -51.49
N PRO A 53 -8.89 5.14 -50.99
CA PRO A 53 -7.79 5.67 -51.80
C PRO A 53 -6.93 4.59 -52.47
N ASP A 54 -6.76 3.43 -51.84
CA ASP A 54 -6.01 2.30 -52.41
C ASP A 54 -6.71 1.69 -53.62
N SER A 55 -8.02 1.55 -53.52
CA SER A 55 -8.88 1.07 -54.61
C SER A 55 -8.93 2.11 -55.72
N ALA A 56 -9.11 3.39 -55.38
CA ALA A 56 -9.04 4.49 -56.34
C ALA A 56 -7.71 4.52 -57.09
N TYR A 57 -6.58 4.30 -56.38
CA TYR A 57 -5.24 4.28 -56.97
C TYR A 57 -5.02 3.07 -57.89
N SER A 58 -5.51 1.89 -57.50
CA SER A 58 -5.44 0.69 -58.34
C SER A 58 -6.29 0.83 -59.59
N THR A 59 -7.53 1.34 -59.44
CA THR A 59 -8.48 1.56 -60.52
C THR A 59 -7.98 2.64 -61.50
N ILE A 60 -7.38 3.73 -61.00
CA ILE A 60 -6.83 4.77 -61.89
C ILE A 60 -5.61 4.27 -62.67
N LEU A 61 -4.76 3.42 -62.07
CA LEU A 61 -3.64 2.79 -62.79
C LEU A 61 -4.15 1.89 -63.93
N LEU A 62 -5.24 1.15 -63.69
CA LEU A 62 -5.88 0.33 -64.70
C LEU A 62 -6.52 1.18 -65.81
N SER A 63 -7.29 2.22 -65.45
CA SER A 63 -7.85 3.19 -66.38
C SER A 63 -6.75 3.81 -67.27
N GLN A 64 -5.62 4.22 -66.68
CA GLN A 64 -4.49 4.77 -67.43
C GLN A 64 -3.89 3.75 -68.39
N ARG A 65 -3.88 2.46 -68.04
CA ARG A 65 -3.39 1.38 -68.91
C ARG A 65 -4.25 1.23 -70.15
N TYR A 66 -5.58 1.30 -70.02
CA TYR A 66 -6.51 1.28 -71.15
C TYR A 66 -6.40 2.55 -71.99
N TRP A 67 -6.40 3.73 -71.35
CA TRP A 67 -6.22 5.00 -72.04
C TRP A 67 -4.96 5.04 -72.91
N ARG A 68 -3.85 4.47 -72.46
CA ARG A 68 -2.59 4.41 -73.23
C ARG A 68 -2.72 3.67 -74.57
N LYS A 69 -3.59 2.66 -74.65
CA LYS A 69 -3.84 1.87 -75.87
C LYS A 69 -4.63 2.64 -76.95
N LEU A 70 -5.32 3.71 -76.58
CA LEU A 70 -6.17 4.48 -77.48
C LEU A 70 -5.35 5.28 -78.52
N ASN A 71 -5.90 5.43 -79.72
CA ASN A 71 -5.36 6.33 -80.74
C ASN A 71 -5.60 7.81 -80.37
N ASN A 72 -4.92 8.73 -81.06
CA ASN A 72 -4.96 10.17 -80.74
C ASN A 72 -6.36 10.77 -80.89
N GLY A 73 -7.17 10.31 -81.86
CA GLY A 73 -8.55 10.80 -82.04
C GLY A 73 -9.44 10.51 -80.84
N LYS A 74 -9.37 9.27 -80.32
CA LYS A 74 -10.10 8.83 -79.13
C LYS A 74 -9.59 9.52 -77.85
N LYS A 75 -8.27 9.70 -77.69
CA LYS A 75 -7.68 10.45 -76.56
C LYS A 75 -8.14 11.92 -76.56
N ASN A 76 -8.09 12.59 -77.72
CA ASN A 76 -8.55 13.97 -77.86
C ASN A 76 -10.04 14.12 -77.53
N LYS A 77 -10.87 13.11 -77.87
CA LYS A 77 -12.29 13.08 -77.50
C LYS A 77 -12.47 12.94 -75.99
N LEU A 78 -11.74 12.03 -75.33
CA LEU A 78 -11.76 11.89 -73.86
C LEU A 78 -11.32 13.18 -73.15
N GLU A 79 -10.31 13.86 -73.67
CA GLU A 79 -9.84 15.13 -73.12
C GLU A 79 -10.86 16.25 -73.29
N ARG A 80 -11.41 16.45 -74.50
CA ARG A 80 -12.37 17.55 -74.75
C ARG A 80 -13.72 17.34 -74.08
N SER A 81 -14.24 16.11 -74.09
CA SER A 81 -15.59 15.82 -73.61
C SER A 81 -15.64 15.48 -72.13
N TYR A 82 -14.56 14.94 -71.56
CA TYR A 82 -14.54 14.43 -70.18
C TYR A 82 -13.33 14.89 -69.35
N GLY A 83 -12.40 15.68 -69.93
CA GLY A 83 -11.22 16.19 -69.21
C GLY A 83 -10.15 15.14 -68.93
N ILE A 84 -10.16 14.00 -69.63
CA ILE A 84 -9.23 12.89 -69.38
C ILE A 84 -8.00 12.98 -70.29
N SER A 85 -6.85 13.35 -69.72
CA SER A 85 -5.55 13.47 -70.37
C SER A 85 -4.45 12.82 -69.53
N GLN A 86 -3.27 12.62 -70.10
CA GLN A 86 -2.11 12.12 -69.36
C GLN A 86 -1.76 13.02 -68.15
N GLU A 87 -1.98 14.33 -68.28
CA GLU A 87 -1.77 15.28 -67.20
C GLU A 87 -2.83 15.10 -66.10
N SER A 88 -4.10 14.91 -66.46
CA SER A 88 -5.16 14.70 -65.45
C SER A 88 -4.97 13.39 -64.68
N TYR A 89 -4.54 12.29 -65.33
CA TYR A 89 -4.12 11.06 -64.62
C TYR A 89 -3.00 11.30 -63.62
N THR A 90 -2.01 12.11 -64.01
CA THR A 90 -0.85 12.40 -63.16
C THR A 90 -1.27 13.26 -61.98
N ARG A 91 -2.08 14.30 -62.23
CA ARG A 91 -2.64 15.18 -61.21
C ARG A 91 -3.50 14.42 -60.22
N PHE A 92 -4.40 13.57 -60.69
CA PHE A 92 -5.28 12.77 -59.85
C PHE A 92 -4.50 11.77 -58.98
N LYS A 93 -3.52 11.04 -59.56
CA LYS A 93 -2.66 10.13 -58.78
C LYS A 93 -1.84 10.85 -57.71
N ASN A 94 -1.30 12.03 -58.01
CA ASN A 94 -0.57 12.81 -57.03
C ASN A 94 -1.49 13.36 -55.94
N GLY A 95 -2.68 13.83 -56.31
CA GLY A 95 -3.72 14.25 -55.37
C GLY A 95 -4.16 13.11 -54.45
N LEU A 96 -4.33 11.89 -54.98
CA LEU A 96 -4.62 10.69 -54.18
C LEU A 96 -3.49 10.37 -53.20
N LYS A 97 -2.22 10.49 -53.63
CA LYS A 97 -1.06 10.28 -52.73
C LYS A 97 -1.02 11.29 -51.60
N GLU A 98 -1.22 12.56 -51.91
CA GLU A 98 -1.22 13.65 -50.93
C GLU A 98 -2.42 13.54 -49.97
N GLY A 99 -3.61 13.26 -50.49
CA GLY A 99 -4.82 13.06 -49.70
C GLY A 99 -4.74 11.80 -48.83
N SER A 100 -4.22 10.69 -49.36
CA SER A 100 -4.01 9.45 -48.61
C SER A 100 -2.98 9.62 -47.50
N TYR A 101 -1.86 10.30 -47.78
CA TYR A 101 -0.89 10.63 -46.74
C TYR A 101 -1.47 11.56 -45.67
N SER A 102 -2.21 12.58 -46.05
CA SER A 102 -2.87 13.50 -45.11
C SER A 102 -3.88 12.77 -44.22
N ALA A 103 -4.67 11.86 -44.79
CA ALA A 103 -5.59 11.01 -44.04
C ALA A 103 -4.85 10.05 -43.09
N ALA A 104 -3.72 9.49 -43.52
CA ALA A 104 -2.87 8.66 -42.68
C ALA A 104 -2.30 9.45 -41.50
N LEU A 105 -1.85 10.70 -41.71
CA LEU A 105 -1.40 11.59 -40.64
C LEU A 105 -2.51 11.92 -39.65
N GLN A 106 -3.70 12.28 -40.13
CA GLN A 106 -4.86 12.60 -39.28
C GLN A 106 -5.29 11.42 -38.40
N SER A 107 -5.06 10.19 -38.86
CA SER A 107 -5.37 9.01 -38.07
C SER A 107 -4.51 8.87 -36.80
N GLY A 108 -3.32 9.48 -36.78
CA GLY A 108 -2.35 9.36 -35.70
C GLY A 108 -1.84 7.94 -35.48
N LYS A 109 -1.94 7.06 -36.50
CA LYS A 109 -1.60 5.63 -36.39
C LYS A 109 -0.44 5.26 -37.31
N SER A 110 0.55 4.57 -36.76
CA SER A 110 1.75 4.13 -37.50
C SER A 110 1.39 3.22 -38.69
N ALA A 111 0.44 2.30 -38.47
CA ALA A 111 -0.03 1.35 -39.47
C ALA A 111 -0.69 2.01 -40.70
N ALA A 112 -1.34 3.17 -40.51
CA ALA A 112 -1.93 3.90 -41.63
C ALA A 112 -0.85 4.51 -42.53
N VAL A 113 0.24 5.01 -41.94
CA VAL A 113 1.37 5.57 -42.68
C VAL A 113 2.21 4.46 -43.34
N GLU A 114 2.41 3.32 -42.66
CA GLU A 114 3.06 2.13 -43.26
C GLU A 114 2.29 1.65 -44.49
N ARG A 115 0.96 1.56 -44.41
CA ARG A 115 0.11 1.19 -45.55
C ARG A 115 0.26 2.17 -46.72
N PHE A 116 0.31 3.47 -46.45
CA PHE A 116 0.59 4.47 -47.49
C PHE A 116 1.95 4.24 -48.16
N LEU A 117 3.01 4.02 -47.37
CA LEU A 117 4.37 3.75 -47.86
C LEU A 117 4.45 2.47 -48.71
N GLU A 118 3.65 1.46 -48.39
CA GLU A 118 3.56 0.21 -49.13
C GLU A 118 2.78 0.35 -50.44
N THR A 119 1.61 1.01 -50.40
CA THR A 119 0.67 1.08 -51.53
C THR A 119 1.11 2.05 -52.62
N PHE A 120 1.70 3.20 -52.27
CA PHE A 120 1.85 4.33 -53.21
C PHE A 120 3.24 4.48 -53.84
N LYS A 121 3.93 3.37 -54.13
CA LYS A 121 5.28 3.38 -54.73
C LYS A 121 5.28 3.80 -56.22
N PRO A 122 6.28 4.59 -56.68
CA PRO A 122 7.26 5.30 -55.88
C PRO A 122 6.63 6.48 -55.12
N ILE A 123 7.08 6.70 -53.89
CA ILE A 123 6.62 7.81 -53.05
C ILE A 123 7.19 9.12 -53.61
N PRO A 124 6.39 10.20 -53.72
CA PRO A 124 6.91 11.50 -54.15
C PRO A 124 8.05 11.96 -53.23
N PRO A 125 9.18 12.49 -53.75
CA PRO A 125 10.32 12.87 -52.92
C PRO A 125 9.96 13.79 -51.75
N LYS A 126 9.03 14.73 -51.98
CA LYS A 126 8.52 15.67 -50.95
C LYS A 126 7.75 15.01 -49.81
N LEU A 127 7.22 13.80 -50.00
CA LEU A 127 6.47 13.04 -48.98
C LEU A 127 7.30 11.92 -48.36
N GLN A 128 8.42 11.54 -48.95
CA GLN A 128 9.20 10.38 -48.54
C GLN A 128 9.76 10.51 -47.13
N MET A 129 10.50 11.59 -46.86
CA MET A 129 11.06 11.83 -45.52
C MET A 129 9.97 12.08 -44.47
N PRO A 130 8.97 12.96 -44.69
CA PRO A 130 7.88 13.16 -43.74
C PRO A 130 7.09 11.87 -43.42
N ALA A 131 6.88 10.99 -44.40
CA ALA A 131 6.14 9.75 -44.18
C ALA A 131 6.93 8.74 -43.32
N TYR A 132 8.23 8.58 -43.56
CA TYR A 132 9.06 7.72 -42.71
C TYR A 132 9.20 8.30 -41.28
N GLN A 133 9.32 9.61 -41.16
CA GLN A 133 9.36 10.30 -39.86
C GLN A 133 8.06 10.11 -39.07
N ALA A 134 6.91 10.38 -39.70
CA ALA A 134 5.61 10.20 -39.06
C ALA A 134 5.36 8.75 -38.65
N ARG A 135 5.73 7.77 -39.49
CA ARG A 135 5.56 6.35 -39.15
C ARG A 135 6.42 5.95 -37.94
N ASN A 136 7.68 6.40 -37.87
CA ASN A 136 8.54 6.15 -36.71
C ASN A 136 7.97 6.80 -35.45
N GLN A 137 7.67 8.09 -35.52
CA GLN A 137 7.16 8.86 -34.38
C GLN A 137 5.84 8.26 -33.85
N PHE A 138 4.85 8.00 -34.71
CA PHE A 138 3.58 7.43 -34.28
C PHE A 138 3.73 6.03 -33.72
N PHE A 139 4.65 5.21 -34.25
CA PHE A 139 4.86 3.88 -33.69
C PHE A 139 5.46 3.98 -32.29
N LEU A 140 6.45 4.85 -32.08
CA LEU A 140 7.04 5.08 -30.78
C LEU A 140 5.99 5.58 -29.76
N GLU A 141 5.15 6.55 -30.15
CA GLU A 141 4.05 7.06 -29.33
C GLU A 141 2.99 5.98 -29.00
N GLU A 142 2.65 5.13 -29.97
CA GLU A 142 1.77 3.98 -29.75
C GLU A 142 2.36 3.00 -28.72
N MET A 143 3.68 2.77 -28.78
CA MET A 143 4.39 1.88 -27.87
C MET A 143 4.57 2.50 -26.48
N HIS A 144 4.70 3.83 -26.35
CA HIS A 144 4.66 4.50 -25.04
C HIS A 144 3.30 4.33 -24.35
N ARG A 145 2.21 4.31 -25.12
CA ARG A 145 0.86 4.11 -24.56
C ARG A 145 0.56 2.65 -24.21
N LYS A 146 1.07 1.71 -25.00
CA LYS A 146 0.85 0.26 -24.82
C LYS A 146 2.15 -0.51 -25.14
N PRO A 147 3.13 -0.48 -24.24
CA PRO A 147 4.43 -1.10 -24.48
C PRO A 147 4.27 -2.61 -24.66
N ALA A 148 4.92 -3.13 -25.69
CA ALA A 148 4.99 -4.57 -25.93
C ALA A 148 6.35 -4.96 -26.51
N TYR A 149 7.19 -5.64 -25.74
CA TYR A 149 8.60 -5.88 -26.06
C TYR A 149 8.76 -6.55 -27.43
N SER A 150 8.04 -7.65 -27.63
CA SER A 150 8.07 -8.42 -28.89
C SER A 150 7.69 -7.58 -30.12
N LYS A 151 6.77 -6.62 -29.98
CA LYS A 151 6.32 -5.75 -31.07
C LYS A 151 7.33 -4.64 -31.36
N ILE A 152 7.87 -4.02 -30.32
CA ILE A 152 8.89 -2.96 -30.44
C ILE A 152 10.13 -3.55 -31.09
N LYS A 153 10.59 -4.72 -30.62
CA LYS A 153 11.78 -5.40 -31.14
C LYS A 153 11.64 -5.72 -32.63
N ALA A 154 10.53 -6.34 -33.02
CA ALA A 154 10.29 -6.70 -34.41
C ALA A 154 10.23 -5.48 -35.34
N PHE A 155 9.61 -4.38 -34.88
CA PHE A 155 9.57 -3.14 -35.66
C PHE A 155 10.94 -2.48 -35.75
N TYR A 156 11.66 -2.37 -34.63
CA TYR A 156 12.99 -1.75 -34.58
C TYR A 156 13.97 -2.52 -35.47
N ASP A 157 14.05 -3.85 -35.35
CA ASP A 157 14.93 -4.68 -36.19
C ASP A 157 14.62 -4.52 -37.69
N LYS A 158 13.33 -4.46 -38.07
CA LYS A 158 12.92 -4.27 -39.47
C LYS A 158 13.30 -2.89 -40.01
N ASN A 159 13.33 -1.87 -39.15
CA ASN A 159 13.37 -0.46 -39.57
C ASN A 159 14.59 0.32 -39.07
N LYS A 160 15.55 -0.32 -38.38
CA LYS A 160 16.67 0.34 -37.68
C LYS A 160 17.43 1.32 -38.58
N ASP A 161 17.82 0.89 -39.78
CA ASP A 161 18.54 1.74 -40.74
C ASP A 161 17.70 2.94 -41.19
N ASN A 162 16.38 2.77 -41.28
CA ASN A 162 15.47 3.84 -41.67
C ASN A 162 15.25 4.84 -40.52
N ILE A 163 15.15 4.35 -39.28
CA ILE A 163 15.09 5.18 -38.08
C ILE A 163 16.37 6.02 -37.99
N ALA A 164 17.54 5.40 -38.00
CA ALA A 164 18.83 6.12 -37.96
C ALA A 164 18.98 7.14 -39.11
N ARG A 165 18.44 6.83 -40.29
CA ARG A 165 18.54 7.71 -41.46
C ARG A 165 17.61 8.93 -41.42
N TYR A 166 16.40 8.79 -40.87
CA TYR A 166 15.35 9.83 -40.95
C TYR A 166 14.96 10.43 -39.59
N ASN A 167 15.34 9.79 -38.49
CA ASN A 167 15.05 10.14 -37.09
C ASN A 167 16.19 9.64 -36.18
N ASP A 168 17.41 10.13 -36.39
CA ASP A 168 18.58 9.71 -35.60
C ASP A 168 18.38 9.96 -34.10
N ASP A 169 17.69 11.05 -33.76
CA ASP A 169 17.25 11.40 -32.42
C ASP A 169 16.35 10.33 -31.77
N LEU A 170 15.50 9.66 -32.56
CA LEU A 170 14.62 8.61 -32.05
C LEU A 170 15.32 7.26 -31.84
N VAL A 171 16.53 7.04 -32.36
CA VAL A 171 17.24 5.75 -32.19
C VAL A 171 17.36 5.40 -30.71
N ARG A 172 17.79 6.39 -29.91
CA ARG A 172 17.89 6.25 -28.46
C ARG A 172 16.53 6.05 -27.81
N ASP A 173 15.50 6.79 -28.23
CA ASP A 173 14.16 6.67 -27.66
C ASP A 173 13.53 5.28 -27.92
N TYR A 174 13.81 4.68 -29.08
CA TYR A 174 13.39 3.32 -29.40
C TYR A 174 14.10 2.28 -28.54
N GLU A 175 15.41 2.43 -28.33
CA GLU A 175 16.22 1.58 -27.46
C GLU A 175 15.77 1.68 -26.00
N GLU A 176 15.47 2.89 -25.54
CA GLU A 176 14.85 3.19 -24.23
C GLU A 176 13.48 2.51 -24.08
N THR A 177 12.62 2.66 -25.08
CA THR A 177 11.26 2.09 -25.08
C THR A 177 11.28 0.56 -25.14
N LEU A 178 12.25 -0.01 -25.86
CA LEU A 178 12.46 -1.45 -25.93
C LEU A 178 12.87 -2.02 -24.56
N ALA A 179 13.80 -1.37 -23.88
CA ALA A 179 14.20 -1.73 -22.53
C ALA A 179 13.01 -1.63 -21.56
N LEU A 180 12.32 -0.50 -21.53
CA LEU A 180 11.11 -0.28 -20.73
C LEU A 180 10.07 -1.40 -20.91
N ALA A 181 9.72 -1.71 -22.15
CA ALA A 181 8.73 -2.72 -22.46
C ALA A 181 9.19 -4.13 -22.07
N TYR A 182 10.49 -4.43 -22.16
CA TYR A 182 11.06 -5.69 -21.67
C TYR A 182 10.83 -5.82 -20.16
N PHE A 183 11.14 -4.79 -19.39
CA PHE A 183 10.96 -4.80 -17.93
C PHE A 183 9.50 -4.74 -17.50
N MET A 184 8.58 -4.16 -18.28
CA MET A 184 7.15 -4.21 -17.96
C MET A 184 6.49 -5.57 -18.22
N GLU A 185 6.96 -6.33 -19.22
CA GLU A 185 6.41 -7.65 -19.56
C GLU A 185 7.03 -8.81 -18.76
N LYS A 186 8.22 -8.59 -18.18
CA LYS A 186 8.96 -9.59 -17.43
C LYS A 186 8.87 -9.31 -15.93
N ASP A 187 8.95 -10.35 -15.13
CA ASP A 187 9.03 -10.21 -13.68
C ASP A 187 10.38 -9.59 -13.32
N THR A 188 10.41 -8.28 -13.05
CA THR A 188 11.62 -7.54 -12.68
C THR A 188 12.13 -7.88 -11.29
N THR A 189 11.40 -8.71 -10.54
CA THR A 189 11.87 -9.31 -9.30
C THR A 189 12.69 -10.59 -9.56
N ASP A 190 12.58 -11.19 -10.75
CA ASP A 190 13.47 -12.25 -11.21
C ASP A 190 14.73 -11.66 -11.85
N VAL A 191 15.76 -11.75 -11.06
CA VAL A 191 17.01 -11.07 -11.26
C VAL A 191 17.90 -11.76 -12.31
N PHE A 192 17.64 -13.04 -12.64
CA PHE A 192 18.26 -13.71 -13.78
C PHE A 192 17.75 -13.18 -15.12
N VAL A 193 16.50 -12.69 -15.15
CA VAL A 193 15.89 -12.09 -16.35
C VAL A 193 16.52 -10.72 -16.65
N VAL A 194 16.90 -9.98 -15.61
CA VAL A 194 17.66 -8.71 -15.71
C VAL A 194 19.09 -8.98 -16.23
N LEU A 195 19.79 -9.98 -15.68
CA LEU A 195 21.14 -10.31 -16.11
C LEU A 195 21.22 -10.86 -17.54
N SER A 196 20.27 -11.69 -17.96
CA SER A 196 20.23 -12.17 -19.35
C SER A 196 20.08 -10.99 -20.32
N PHE A 197 19.23 -10.02 -19.98
CA PHE A 197 19.06 -8.81 -20.78
C PHE A 197 20.33 -7.96 -20.84
N VAL A 198 20.99 -7.72 -19.70
CA VAL A 198 22.26 -6.96 -19.65
C VAL A 198 23.37 -7.68 -20.41
N LYS A 199 23.43 -9.01 -20.32
CA LYS A 199 24.40 -9.83 -21.07
C LYS A 199 24.18 -9.74 -22.58
N ASP A 200 22.92 -9.74 -23.02
CA ASP A 200 22.55 -9.72 -24.44
C ASP A 200 22.54 -8.29 -25.03
N HIS A 201 22.44 -7.25 -24.18
CA HIS A 201 22.34 -5.84 -24.56
C HIS A 201 23.18 -4.90 -23.66
N PRO A 202 24.52 -5.05 -23.64
CA PRO A 202 25.41 -4.27 -22.77
C PRO A 202 25.38 -2.76 -23.07
N ASP A 203 25.01 -2.38 -24.30
CA ASP A 203 25.00 -0.98 -24.76
C ASP A 203 23.89 -0.15 -24.10
N LEU A 204 22.88 -0.81 -23.52
CA LEU A 204 21.72 -0.17 -22.89
C LEU A 204 21.93 0.12 -21.39
N LEU A 205 23.04 -0.35 -20.79
CA LEU A 205 23.36 -0.17 -19.38
C LEU A 205 23.22 1.29 -18.87
N PRO A 206 23.74 2.33 -19.55
CA PRO A 206 23.62 3.72 -19.09
C PRO A 206 22.18 4.25 -19.01
N VAL A 207 21.26 3.62 -19.73
CA VAL A 207 19.84 3.97 -19.78
C VAL A 207 19.07 3.23 -18.68
N LEU A 208 19.52 2.03 -18.32
CA LEU A 208 18.89 1.21 -17.29
C LEU A 208 19.06 1.76 -15.88
N ASP A 209 20.10 2.55 -15.61
CA ASP A 209 20.38 3.13 -14.28
C ASP A 209 19.15 3.80 -13.65
N LYS A 210 18.34 4.54 -14.41
CA LYS A 210 17.14 5.22 -13.91
C LYS A 210 16.00 4.25 -13.55
N TYR A 211 15.91 3.13 -14.24
CA TYR A 211 14.86 2.12 -14.05
C TYR A 211 15.26 1.07 -13.02
N LEU A 212 16.54 0.71 -12.97
CA LEU A 212 17.16 -0.09 -11.93
C LEU A 212 17.15 0.63 -10.57
N ALA A 213 17.33 1.95 -10.56
CA ALA A 213 17.19 2.78 -9.35
C ALA A 213 15.75 2.88 -8.82
N GLY A 214 14.74 2.69 -9.67
CA GLY A 214 13.33 2.75 -9.29
C GLY A 214 12.68 1.39 -8.98
N ALA A 215 13.23 0.29 -9.51
CA ALA A 215 12.63 -1.04 -9.39
C ALA A 215 13.07 -1.83 -8.15
N MET A 216 14.19 -1.50 -7.50
CA MET A 216 14.63 -2.19 -6.28
C MET A 216 15.46 -1.27 -5.38
N PRO A 217 15.37 -1.44 -4.04
CA PRO A 217 16.25 -0.72 -3.14
C PRO A 217 17.71 -1.01 -3.50
N ASN A 218 18.51 0.05 -3.49
CA ASN A 218 19.89 0.16 -3.99
C ASN A 218 20.89 -0.95 -3.61
N ALA A 219 20.54 -1.91 -2.76
CA ALA A 219 21.44 -2.90 -2.16
C ALA A 219 21.07 -4.37 -2.44
N SER A 220 19.80 -4.71 -2.74
CA SER A 220 19.44 -6.04 -3.28
C SER A 220 20.15 -6.29 -4.62
N PHE A 221 20.38 -5.21 -5.38
CA PHE A 221 21.18 -5.23 -6.61
C PHE A 221 22.66 -5.56 -6.35
N MET A 222 23.23 -5.16 -5.21
CA MET A 222 24.68 -5.22 -4.96
C MET A 222 25.14 -6.63 -4.58
N ALA A 223 24.55 -7.22 -3.53
CA ALA A 223 24.83 -8.60 -3.13
C ALA A 223 24.50 -9.59 -4.27
N PHE A 224 23.48 -9.26 -5.05
CA PHE A 224 23.09 -10.02 -6.21
C PHE A 224 24.09 -9.91 -7.39
N VAL A 225 24.55 -8.70 -7.71
CA VAL A 225 25.58 -8.48 -8.73
C VAL A 225 26.89 -9.14 -8.31
N GLU A 226 27.28 -9.09 -7.04
CA GLU A 226 28.45 -9.78 -6.50
C GLU A 226 28.36 -11.30 -6.68
N SER A 227 27.20 -11.90 -6.40
CA SER A 227 26.93 -13.31 -6.64
C SER A 227 26.95 -13.68 -8.13
N ALA A 228 26.39 -12.83 -8.99
CA ALA A 228 26.31 -13.04 -10.43
C ALA A 228 27.65 -12.86 -11.17
N LEU A 229 28.50 -11.95 -10.69
CA LEU A 229 29.84 -11.70 -11.24
C LEU A 229 30.85 -12.80 -10.88
N LYS A 230 30.57 -13.59 -9.82
CA LYS A 230 31.41 -14.68 -9.31
C LYS A 230 31.68 -15.81 -10.32
N GLY A 231 31.00 -15.81 -11.47
CA GLY A 231 31.16 -16.79 -12.55
C GLY A 231 31.33 -16.22 -13.97
N MET A 232 31.52 -14.90 -14.13
CA MET A 232 31.74 -14.29 -15.45
C MET A 232 33.21 -14.32 -15.87
N ASP A 233 33.44 -14.35 -17.19
CA ASP A 233 34.77 -14.22 -17.79
C ASP A 233 35.38 -12.84 -17.46
N THR A 234 36.52 -12.87 -16.77
CA THR A 234 37.20 -11.74 -16.11
C THR A 234 37.72 -10.68 -17.07
N ALA A 235 37.75 -10.96 -18.38
CA ALA A 235 38.18 -10.01 -19.39
C ALA A 235 37.16 -8.90 -19.72
N LYS A 236 35.95 -8.92 -19.13
CA LYS A 236 34.86 -7.98 -19.45
C LYS A 236 34.14 -7.43 -18.20
N ILE A 237 34.85 -6.89 -17.21
CA ILE A 237 34.23 -6.20 -16.07
C ILE A 237 34.40 -4.67 -16.18
N PRO A 238 33.37 -3.92 -16.63
CA PRO A 238 33.35 -2.46 -16.72
C PRO A 238 32.63 -1.83 -15.52
N MET A 239 32.66 -0.49 -15.41
CA MET A 239 31.88 0.47 -14.60
C MET A 239 31.14 0.01 -13.32
N THR A 240 30.36 -1.08 -13.37
CA THR A 240 29.67 -1.74 -12.26
C THR A 240 30.57 -2.02 -11.04
N ALA A 241 31.79 -2.54 -11.21
CA ALA A 241 32.71 -2.77 -10.08
C ALA A 241 33.13 -1.46 -9.38
N ARG A 242 33.17 -0.34 -10.12
CA ARG A 242 33.46 1.00 -9.56
C ARG A 242 32.27 1.54 -8.77
N GLU A 243 31.04 1.30 -9.23
CA GLU A 243 29.84 1.64 -8.44
C GLU A 243 29.74 0.80 -7.18
N ILE A 244 30.11 -0.50 -7.24
CA ILE A 244 30.15 -1.36 -6.06
C ILE A 244 31.13 -0.79 -5.03
N PHE A 245 32.36 -0.50 -5.47
CA PHE A 245 33.37 0.10 -4.63
C PHE A 245 32.93 1.45 -4.03
N ARG A 246 32.27 2.33 -4.78
CA ARG A 246 31.77 3.62 -4.26
C ARG A 246 30.85 3.44 -3.05
N LYS A 247 30.03 2.38 -3.05
CA LYS A 247 29.12 2.13 -1.92
C LYS A 247 29.85 1.58 -0.69
N TYR A 248 30.82 0.68 -0.87
CA TYR A 248 31.72 0.26 0.23
C TYR A 248 32.55 1.43 0.76
N ALA A 249 33.07 2.29 -0.11
CA ALA A 249 33.82 3.48 0.28
C ALA A 249 32.96 4.49 1.05
N ALA A 250 31.66 4.60 0.74
CA ALA A 250 30.72 5.46 1.44
C ALA A 250 30.50 5.04 2.91
N SER A 251 30.64 3.75 3.24
CA SER A 251 30.53 3.30 4.64
C SER A 251 31.68 3.82 5.51
N GLY A 252 32.88 3.95 4.93
CA GLY A 252 34.06 4.39 5.65
C GLY A 252 34.69 3.33 6.55
N ARG A 253 34.21 2.08 6.54
CA ARG A 253 34.74 0.99 7.39
C ARG A 253 35.83 0.19 6.70
N LYS A 254 36.79 -0.29 7.48
CA LYS A 254 37.95 -1.04 6.98
C LYS A 254 37.58 -2.48 6.61
N GLU A 255 36.61 -3.06 7.30
CA GLU A 255 36.13 -4.44 7.14
C GLU A 255 35.37 -4.59 5.82
N ASP A 256 34.42 -3.69 5.58
CA ASP A 256 33.67 -3.48 4.33
C ASP A 256 34.62 -3.43 3.12
N PHE A 257 35.71 -2.69 3.29
CA PHE A 257 36.76 -2.56 2.29
C PHE A 257 37.58 -3.84 2.11
N ASN A 258 38.02 -4.49 3.19
CA ASN A 258 38.75 -5.76 3.13
C ASN A 258 37.90 -6.86 2.45
N HIS A 259 36.60 -6.88 2.71
CA HIS A 259 35.65 -7.79 2.08
C HIS A 259 35.62 -7.59 0.56
N PHE A 260 35.43 -6.34 0.11
CA PHE A 260 35.47 -6.00 -1.31
C PHE A 260 36.81 -6.39 -1.96
N PHE A 261 37.93 -6.13 -1.30
CA PHE A 261 39.27 -6.45 -1.82
C PHE A 261 39.53 -7.94 -1.97
N GLY A 262 39.08 -8.74 -0.99
CA GLY A 262 39.20 -10.18 -1.05
C GLY A 262 38.51 -10.78 -2.28
N GLN A 263 37.52 -10.07 -2.85
CA GLN A 263 36.72 -10.54 -3.99
C GLN A 263 37.08 -9.88 -5.32
N PHE A 264 37.45 -8.59 -5.34
CA PHE A 264 37.56 -7.80 -6.57
C PHE A 264 38.88 -7.02 -6.72
N GLY A 265 39.87 -7.26 -5.85
CA GLY A 265 41.11 -6.47 -5.79
C GLY A 265 41.94 -6.41 -7.07
N GLU A 266 41.80 -7.39 -7.97
CA GLU A 266 42.53 -7.44 -9.25
C GLU A 266 42.02 -6.42 -10.30
N TYR A 267 40.83 -5.84 -10.11
CA TYR A 267 40.20 -4.90 -11.05
C TYR A 267 40.45 -3.42 -10.71
N MET A 268 41.34 -3.16 -9.75
CA MET A 268 41.41 -1.87 -9.06
C MET A 268 42.76 -1.18 -9.23
N ASP A 269 43.03 -0.68 -10.43
CA ASP A 269 44.21 0.13 -10.74
C ASP A 269 43.82 1.54 -11.21
N SER A 270 43.46 2.41 -10.26
CA SER A 270 43.24 3.83 -10.55
C SER A 270 43.71 4.74 -9.40
N SER A 271 44.17 5.94 -9.74
CA SER A 271 44.63 6.95 -8.78
C SER A 271 43.53 7.39 -7.80
N TRP A 272 42.29 7.52 -8.27
CA TRP A 272 41.13 7.84 -7.44
C TRP A 272 40.93 6.79 -6.33
N TYR A 273 41.00 5.51 -6.67
CA TYR A 273 40.85 4.40 -5.71
C TYR A 273 41.96 4.37 -4.65
N ASN A 274 43.22 4.54 -5.06
CA ASN A 274 44.34 4.54 -4.13
C ASN A 274 44.27 5.70 -3.12
N ASN A 275 43.74 6.85 -3.55
CA ASN A 275 43.48 7.97 -2.64
C ASN A 275 42.36 7.64 -1.64
N GLU A 276 41.30 6.98 -2.09
CA GLU A 276 40.18 6.56 -1.24
C GLU A 276 40.62 5.56 -0.17
N LEU A 277 41.46 4.60 -0.57
CA LEU A 277 42.13 3.62 0.30
C LEU A 277 43.05 4.29 1.33
N ALA A 278 43.84 5.27 0.91
CA ALA A 278 44.74 6.00 1.80
C ALA A 278 43.97 6.74 2.90
N LEU A 279 42.79 7.28 2.58
CA LEU A 279 41.92 7.92 3.56
C LEU A 279 41.33 6.92 4.57
N LEU A 280 40.88 5.74 4.13
CA LEU A 280 40.35 4.69 5.03
C LEU A 280 41.40 4.14 6.00
N ARG A 281 42.69 4.11 5.59
CA ARG A 281 43.80 3.70 6.45
C ARG A 281 44.12 4.68 7.58
N GLN A 282 43.52 5.87 7.60
CA GLN A 282 43.72 6.85 8.66
C GLN A 282 42.92 6.52 9.93
N ALA A 283 41.96 5.58 9.87
CA ALA A 283 41.25 5.11 11.06
C ALA A 283 42.26 4.46 12.04
N PRO A 284 42.32 4.90 13.31
CA PRO A 284 43.14 4.29 14.35
C PRO A 284 42.85 2.79 14.51
N ALA A 285 43.86 2.02 14.90
CA ALA A 285 43.73 0.57 15.13
C ALA A 285 43.06 0.21 16.47
N ASP A 286 43.02 1.17 17.40
CA ASP A 286 42.40 1.02 18.72
C ASP A 286 41.00 1.64 18.71
N GLU A 287 39.99 0.82 18.97
CA GLU A 287 38.58 1.18 18.96
C GLU A 287 38.12 1.92 20.23
N ASP A 288 38.98 2.02 21.26
CA ASP A 288 38.71 2.87 22.42
C ASP A 288 38.98 4.34 22.07
N ILE A 289 37.95 4.97 21.49
CA ILE A 289 37.93 6.38 21.06
C ILE A 289 38.09 7.35 22.22
N LEU A 290 37.57 6.99 23.40
CA LEU A 290 37.49 7.89 24.55
C LEU A 290 38.77 7.89 25.39
N SER A 291 39.70 6.94 25.15
CA SER A 291 41.03 6.99 25.74
C SER A 291 41.80 8.26 25.33
N GLY A 292 42.48 8.89 26.29
CA GLY A 292 43.15 10.19 26.09
C GLY A 292 44.24 10.19 25.01
N ASN A 293 44.80 9.04 24.68
CA ASN A 293 45.81 8.90 23.62
C ASN A 293 45.19 8.79 22.21
N ASN A 294 43.93 8.39 22.08
CA ASN A 294 43.29 8.12 20.79
C ASN A 294 42.29 9.19 20.34
N ARG A 295 41.73 9.98 21.28
CA ARG A 295 40.70 11.00 20.96
C ARG A 295 41.12 11.94 19.83
N ALA A 296 42.35 12.49 19.88
CA ALA A 296 42.85 13.40 18.86
C ALA A 296 43.03 12.73 17.48
N ALA A 297 43.40 11.45 17.46
CA ALA A 297 43.55 10.68 16.24
C ALA A 297 42.18 10.41 15.59
N TRP A 298 41.18 10.05 16.39
CA TRP A 298 39.80 9.89 15.92
C TRP A 298 39.17 11.22 15.46
N GLU A 299 39.40 12.33 16.17
CA GLU A 299 38.98 13.65 15.70
C GLU A 299 39.64 14.02 14.35
N SER A 300 40.92 13.67 14.16
CA SER A 300 41.60 13.86 12.87
C SER A 300 41.01 12.98 11.78
N TYR A 301 40.64 11.74 12.10
CA TYR A 301 39.96 10.85 11.17
C TYR A 301 38.61 11.42 10.73
N VAL A 302 37.78 11.91 11.66
CA VAL A 302 36.48 12.54 11.33
C VAL A 302 36.67 13.71 10.36
N LYS A 303 37.66 14.58 10.59
CA LYS A 303 37.96 15.72 9.70
C LYS A 303 38.31 15.29 8.29
N ALA A 304 39.01 14.17 8.14
CA ALA A 304 39.47 13.68 6.86
C ALA A 304 38.39 12.86 6.13
N ALA A 305 37.62 12.07 6.86
CA ALA A 305 36.71 11.08 6.33
C ALA A 305 35.23 11.53 6.26
N ALA A 306 34.85 12.63 6.91
CA ALA A 306 33.52 13.20 6.73
C ALA A 306 33.26 13.54 5.24
N PRO A 307 32.03 13.32 4.73
CA PRO A 307 30.80 12.93 5.43
C PRO A 307 30.50 11.41 5.43
N ARG A 308 31.51 10.54 5.41
CA ARG A 308 31.28 9.07 5.43
C ARG A 308 30.59 8.62 6.71
N TYR A 309 29.85 7.51 6.62
CA TYR A 309 29.07 6.97 7.75
C TYR A 309 29.94 6.62 8.97
N HIS A 310 31.11 6.01 8.80
CA HIS A 310 31.99 5.72 9.94
C HIS A 310 32.52 6.98 10.63
N ALA A 311 32.75 8.08 9.90
CA ALA A 311 33.09 9.36 10.51
C ALA A 311 31.93 9.89 11.38
N TRP A 312 30.68 9.66 10.96
CA TRP A 312 29.49 9.96 11.73
C TRP A 312 29.40 9.10 13.00
N GLU A 313 29.58 7.78 12.91
CA GLU A 313 29.61 6.89 14.09
C GLU A 313 30.65 7.33 15.12
N VAL A 314 31.85 7.70 14.66
CA VAL A 314 32.92 8.21 15.52
C VAL A 314 32.53 9.53 16.17
N LEU A 315 31.91 10.45 15.42
CA LEU A 315 31.37 11.69 15.98
C LEU A 315 30.33 11.41 17.07
N MET A 316 29.41 10.47 16.86
CA MET A 316 28.41 10.10 17.87
C MET A 316 29.05 9.54 19.14
N ARG A 317 30.05 8.65 19.01
CA ARG A 317 30.83 8.17 20.17
C ARG A 317 31.59 9.28 20.89
N LEU A 318 32.06 10.29 20.16
CA LEU A 318 32.71 11.46 20.76
C LEU A 318 31.72 12.34 21.55
N LEU A 319 30.44 12.37 21.16
CA LEU A 319 29.35 13.08 21.84
C LEU A 319 28.75 12.30 23.02
N GLU A 320 28.93 10.98 23.04
CA GLU A 320 28.32 10.06 24.00
C GLU A 320 28.47 10.45 25.48
N PRO A 321 29.64 10.91 25.98
CA PRO A 321 29.78 11.32 27.38
C PRO A 321 28.83 12.46 27.78
N ASP A 322 28.66 13.44 26.90
CA ASP A 322 27.75 14.57 27.11
C ASP A 322 26.28 14.14 26.97
N LEU A 323 25.97 13.29 25.99
CA LEU A 323 24.61 12.77 25.79
C LEU A 323 24.16 11.90 26.98
N ARG A 324 25.00 10.97 27.46
CA ARG A 324 24.71 10.11 28.62
C ARG A 324 24.53 10.90 29.91
N SER A 325 25.32 11.96 30.10
CA SER A 325 25.20 12.84 31.27
C SER A 325 24.11 13.91 31.11
N ARG A 326 23.34 13.88 30.01
CA ARG A 326 22.32 14.88 29.65
C ARG A 326 22.89 16.31 29.57
N ASN A 327 24.18 16.46 29.31
CA ASN A 327 24.85 17.72 29.03
C ASN A 327 24.58 18.16 27.57
N TRP A 328 23.34 18.51 27.26
CA TRP A 328 22.90 18.86 25.91
C TRP A 328 23.68 20.03 25.30
N ALA A 329 24.08 20.99 26.13
CA ALA A 329 24.86 22.15 25.69
C ALA A 329 26.28 21.75 25.27
N GLY A 330 26.95 20.89 26.05
CA GLY A 330 28.28 20.36 25.70
C GLY A 330 28.24 19.52 24.43
N ALA A 331 27.23 18.63 24.31
CA ALA A 331 27.02 17.84 23.10
C ALA A 331 26.81 18.75 21.88
N LEU A 332 26.01 19.81 22.02
CA LEU A 332 25.77 20.77 20.93
C LEU A 332 27.03 21.53 20.54
N GLU A 333 27.82 22.01 21.51
CA GLU A 333 29.10 22.69 21.24
C GLU A 333 30.07 21.78 20.47
N GLN A 334 30.17 20.52 20.89
CA GLN A 334 31.04 19.54 20.24
C GLN A 334 30.54 19.17 18.84
N LEU A 335 29.21 19.07 18.66
CA LEU A 335 28.58 18.86 17.35
C LEU A 335 28.82 20.05 16.42
N GLU A 336 28.69 21.28 16.88
CA GLU A 336 28.94 22.48 16.07
C GLU A 336 30.43 22.56 15.68
N ARG A 337 31.34 22.20 16.59
CA ARG A 337 32.79 22.15 16.32
C ARG A 337 33.14 21.16 15.21
N MET A 338 32.60 19.94 15.28
CA MET A 338 33.02 18.83 14.42
C MET A 338 32.11 18.58 13.22
N GLY A 339 30.83 18.90 13.34
CA GLY A 339 29.81 18.76 12.29
C GLY A 339 30.09 19.63 11.06
N SER A 340 30.81 20.74 11.22
CA SER A 340 31.27 21.56 10.09
C SER A 340 32.06 20.77 9.04
N CYS A 341 32.72 19.67 9.43
CA CYS A 341 33.46 18.79 8.52
C CYS A 341 32.55 17.99 7.58
N PHE A 342 31.26 17.83 7.91
CA PHE A 342 30.29 17.11 7.09
C PHE A 342 29.61 18.00 6.03
N GLY A 343 29.82 19.32 6.09
CA GLY A 343 29.18 20.31 5.24
C GLY A 343 28.05 21.06 5.97
N ALA A 344 27.85 22.33 5.61
CA ALA A 344 26.95 23.26 6.32
C ALA A 344 25.48 22.79 6.36
N ASP A 345 25.04 22.03 5.36
CA ASP A 345 23.66 21.57 5.21
C ASP A 345 23.53 20.04 5.31
N HIS A 346 24.49 19.35 5.93
CA HIS A 346 24.46 17.90 6.01
C HIS A 346 23.25 17.42 6.85
N PRO A 347 22.36 16.54 6.33
CA PRO A 347 21.12 16.14 7.01
C PRO A 347 21.33 15.59 8.43
N TRP A 348 22.33 14.74 8.64
CA TRP A 348 22.63 14.20 9.98
C TRP A 348 22.97 15.29 11.00
N ILE A 349 23.78 16.29 10.60
CA ILE A 349 24.17 17.40 11.47
C ILE A 349 22.97 18.30 11.75
N ALA A 350 22.19 18.64 10.71
CA ALA A 350 21.00 19.47 10.84
C ALA A 350 19.96 18.82 11.76
N ASN A 351 19.68 17.52 11.58
CA ASN A 351 18.73 16.77 12.38
C ASN A 351 19.18 16.70 13.85
N LEU A 352 20.42 16.27 14.12
CA LEU A 352 20.92 16.19 15.50
C LEU A 352 21.00 17.55 16.18
N THR A 353 21.39 18.60 15.44
CA THR A 353 21.37 19.99 15.94
C THR A 353 19.96 20.42 16.34
N SER A 354 18.97 20.12 15.50
CA SER A 354 17.55 20.41 15.79
C SER A 354 17.10 19.70 17.07
N MET A 355 17.38 18.41 17.21
CA MET A 355 17.01 17.63 18.39
C MET A 355 17.70 18.11 19.67
N LEU A 356 18.99 18.47 19.60
CA LEU A 356 19.72 19.04 20.73
C LEU A 356 19.19 20.43 21.12
N LYS A 357 18.69 21.22 20.17
CA LYS A 357 18.07 22.54 20.40
C LYS A 357 16.61 22.47 20.84
N ALA A 358 15.93 21.33 20.66
CA ALA A 358 14.54 21.15 21.07
C ALA A 358 14.34 21.42 22.58
N PRO A 359 13.13 21.83 23.02
CA PRO A 359 12.82 22.00 24.44
C PRO A 359 13.11 20.74 25.27
N VAL A 360 13.35 20.94 26.56
CA VAL A 360 13.45 19.88 27.55
C VAL A 360 12.12 19.82 28.31
N HIS A 361 11.47 18.68 28.31
CA HIS A 361 10.19 18.41 28.96
C HIS A 361 10.35 17.81 30.36
N GLY A 362 11.57 17.46 30.78
CA GLY A 362 11.85 16.87 32.09
C GLY A 362 11.42 15.41 32.15
N LEU A 363 11.59 14.66 31.05
CA LEU A 363 11.16 13.27 30.99
C LEU A 363 12.16 12.37 31.70
N HIS A 364 11.60 11.50 32.54
CA HIS A 364 12.34 10.53 33.33
C HIS A 364 11.65 9.18 33.17
N PRO A 365 12.23 8.23 32.43
CA PRO A 365 11.77 6.85 32.45
C PRO A 365 11.74 6.29 33.88
N GLU A 366 10.61 5.68 34.24
CA GLU A 366 10.40 5.08 35.55
C GLU A 366 10.28 3.55 35.43
N PRO A 367 10.97 2.76 36.27
CA PRO A 367 10.82 1.31 36.26
C PRO A 367 9.41 0.90 36.68
N ILE A 368 8.83 -0.13 36.03
CA ILE A 368 7.45 -0.56 36.26
C ILE A 368 7.33 -1.44 37.51
N GLY A 369 7.58 -0.88 38.70
CA GLY A 369 7.30 -1.52 39.99
C GLY A 369 8.11 -2.78 40.31
N THR A 370 8.38 -2.99 41.59
CA THR A 370 9.29 -4.06 42.09
C THR A 370 8.71 -5.48 42.02
N HIS A 371 7.45 -5.64 41.66
CA HIS A 371 6.84 -6.96 41.44
C HIS A 371 7.05 -7.47 40.01
N ILE A 372 7.19 -6.55 39.06
CA ILE A 372 7.44 -6.88 37.65
C ILE A 372 8.94 -6.95 37.43
N ASN A 373 9.66 -5.87 37.71
CA ASN A 373 11.12 -5.85 37.61
C ASN A 373 11.73 -6.56 38.82
N THR A 374 12.53 -7.58 38.58
CA THR A 374 13.17 -8.40 39.61
C THR A 374 14.69 -8.44 39.40
N ASP A 375 15.41 -9.31 40.13
CA ASP A 375 16.83 -9.55 39.85
C ASP A 375 17.06 -10.41 38.59
N LEU A 376 15.98 -10.80 37.90
CA LEU A 376 16.00 -11.48 36.60
C LEU A 376 15.95 -10.46 35.46
N GLY A 377 15.88 -10.93 34.22
CA GLY A 377 15.65 -10.05 33.07
C GLY A 377 14.17 -10.05 32.66
N GLU A 378 13.56 -8.87 32.58
CA GLU A 378 12.20 -8.65 32.09
C GLU A 378 12.19 -7.74 30.86
N TYR A 379 11.57 -8.20 29.76
CA TYR A 379 11.55 -7.45 28.51
C TYR A 379 10.30 -7.68 27.65
N SER A 380 10.19 -6.93 26.54
CA SER A 380 9.09 -6.99 25.56
C SER A 380 7.70 -6.76 26.20
N PRO A 381 7.43 -5.56 26.75
CA PRO A 381 6.12 -5.26 27.32
C PRO A 381 5.07 -5.22 26.22
N VAL A 382 3.89 -5.77 26.51
CA VAL A 382 2.69 -5.69 25.68
C VAL A 382 1.51 -5.37 26.60
N VAL A 383 1.08 -4.11 26.56
CA VAL A 383 -0.06 -3.63 27.34
C VAL A 383 -1.35 -3.83 26.54
N ALA A 384 -2.38 -4.36 27.18
CA ALA A 384 -3.71 -4.49 26.58
C ALA A 384 -4.30 -3.11 26.27
N ALA A 385 -5.12 -3.02 25.23
CA ALA A 385 -5.65 -1.73 24.77
C ALA A 385 -6.54 -1.03 25.83
N ASP A 386 -7.12 -1.76 26.77
CA ASP A 386 -7.87 -1.20 27.90
C ASP A 386 -7.00 -0.73 29.07
N GLY A 387 -5.68 -0.96 28.99
CA GLY A 387 -4.68 -0.60 29.99
C GLY A 387 -4.68 -1.48 31.25
N LYS A 388 -5.46 -2.57 31.30
CA LYS A 388 -5.63 -3.37 32.52
C LYS A 388 -4.70 -4.56 32.64
N GLU A 389 -4.11 -5.00 31.54
CA GLU A 389 -3.21 -6.17 31.53
C GLU A 389 -1.88 -5.82 30.87
N LEU A 390 -0.78 -6.30 31.45
CA LEU A 390 0.57 -6.19 30.91
C LEU A 390 1.12 -7.61 30.76
N TYR A 391 1.46 -7.97 29.53
CA TYR A 391 2.21 -9.18 29.20
C TYR A 391 3.66 -8.81 28.99
N PHE A 392 4.58 -9.66 29.43
CA PHE A 392 6.01 -9.45 29.23
C PHE A 392 6.75 -10.77 29.27
N CYS A 393 7.96 -10.78 28.74
CA CYS A 393 8.89 -11.88 28.86
C CYS A 393 9.69 -11.75 30.16
N ARG A 394 9.86 -12.85 30.89
CA ARG A 394 10.84 -12.97 31.98
C ARG A 394 11.80 -14.10 31.66
N ARG A 395 13.10 -13.82 31.83
CA ARG A 395 14.19 -14.76 31.59
C ARG A 395 14.69 -15.36 32.90
N GLU A 396 14.33 -16.61 33.13
CA GLU A 396 14.75 -17.39 34.31
C GLU A 396 15.61 -18.58 33.85
N ASN A 397 16.81 -18.73 34.41
CA ASN A 397 17.74 -19.81 34.04
C ASN A 397 18.01 -19.93 32.53
N LYS A 398 18.09 -18.79 31.82
CA LYS A 398 18.24 -18.67 30.36
C LYS A 398 17.03 -19.14 29.53
N ILE A 399 15.90 -19.42 30.18
CA ILE A 399 14.64 -19.75 29.53
C ILE A 399 13.72 -18.54 29.58
N GLU A 400 13.12 -18.22 28.45
CA GLU A 400 12.26 -17.05 28.26
C GLU A 400 10.79 -17.48 28.24
N ASN A 401 10.02 -17.00 29.20
CA ASN A 401 8.61 -17.36 29.38
C ASN A 401 7.73 -16.12 29.48
N ILE A 402 6.45 -16.26 29.14
CA ILE A 402 5.50 -15.15 29.16
C ILE A 402 4.79 -15.07 30.51
N TYR A 403 4.82 -13.89 31.12
CA TYR A 403 4.12 -13.54 32.35
C TYR A 403 3.09 -12.45 32.08
N LYS A 404 2.07 -12.38 32.95
CA LYS A 404 1.04 -11.35 32.93
C LYS A 404 0.89 -10.71 34.30
N SER A 405 0.76 -9.39 34.34
CA SER A 405 0.33 -8.62 35.50
C SER A 405 -0.98 -7.90 35.20
N GLN A 406 -1.79 -7.64 36.23
CA GLN A 406 -3.04 -6.89 36.13
C GLN A 406 -2.90 -5.55 36.85
N TRP A 407 -3.35 -4.48 36.19
CA TRP A 407 -3.36 -3.14 36.77
C TRP A 407 -4.65 -2.88 37.53
N THR A 408 -4.54 -2.28 38.71
CA THR A 408 -5.67 -1.66 39.41
C THR A 408 -5.29 -0.28 39.92
N ALA A 409 -6.27 0.63 39.97
CA ALA A 409 -6.05 1.97 40.52
C ALA A 409 -5.61 1.95 42.00
N LYS A 410 -5.87 0.87 42.74
CA LYS A 410 -5.56 0.76 44.17
C LYS A 410 -4.15 0.25 44.43
N SER A 411 -3.66 -0.69 43.62
CA SER A 411 -2.40 -1.41 43.88
C SER A 411 -1.36 -1.25 42.77
N GLY A 412 -1.67 -0.53 41.68
CA GLY A 412 -0.88 -0.58 40.46
C GLY A 412 -0.87 -2.00 39.87
N TRP A 413 0.25 -2.37 39.26
CA TRP A 413 0.47 -3.70 38.71
C TRP A 413 0.58 -4.78 39.79
N SER A 414 -0.18 -5.85 39.64
CA SER A 414 -0.17 -7.00 40.55
C SER A 414 1.11 -7.84 40.44
N VAL A 415 1.31 -8.75 41.40
CA VAL A 415 2.33 -9.81 41.26
C VAL A 415 2.08 -10.58 39.95
N PRO A 416 3.08 -10.72 39.06
CA PRO A 416 2.92 -11.40 37.79
C PRO A 416 2.64 -12.88 37.94
N GLN A 417 1.81 -13.42 37.05
CA GLN A 417 1.50 -14.84 36.93
C GLN A 417 2.03 -15.36 35.59
N GLY A 418 2.66 -16.53 35.61
CA GLY A 418 3.09 -17.20 34.39
C GLY A 418 1.91 -17.62 33.53
N VAL A 419 1.99 -17.42 32.22
CA VAL A 419 0.87 -17.62 31.29
C VAL A 419 1.02 -18.96 30.59
N GLN A 420 0.11 -19.91 30.84
CA GLN A 420 0.02 -21.14 30.05
C GLN A 420 -0.56 -20.85 28.66
N PRO A 421 -0.10 -21.53 27.58
CA PRO A 421 0.89 -22.62 27.55
C PRO A 421 2.35 -22.14 27.35
N PHE A 422 2.64 -20.87 27.66
CA PHE A 422 3.94 -20.22 27.42
C PHE A 422 4.92 -20.33 28.60
N LEU A 423 4.74 -21.35 29.43
CA LEU A 423 5.68 -21.74 30.48
C LEU A 423 6.32 -23.07 30.05
N HIS A 424 7.40 -23.00 29.29
CA HIS A 424 8.03 -24.18 28.70
C HIS A 424 9.50 -24.32 29.16
N PRO A 425 9.96 -25.49 29.60
CA PRO A 425 11.31 -25.64 30.17
C PRO A 425 12.44 -25.58 29.14
N LEU A 426 12.13 -25.64 27.83
CA LEU A 426 13.10 -25.78 26.74
C LEU A 426 12.89 -24.81 25.57
N LYS A 427 11.88 -23.94 25.63
CA LYS A 427 11.56 -23.03 24.53
C LYS A 427 11.66 -21.61 25.05
N ASN A 428 12.09 -20.72 24.16
CA ASN A 428 12.12 -19.29 24.41
C ASN A 428 10.91 -18.64 23.76
N GLN A 429 10.13 -17.92 24.57
CA GLN A 429 8.86 -17.32 24.19
C GLN A 429 8.78 -15.89 24.72
N ALA A 430 8.38 -14.96 23.86
CA ALA A 430 8.15 -13.57 24.23
C ALA A 430 6.85 -13.05 23.59
N PRO A 431 6.07 -12.21 24.29
CA PRO A 431 4.91 -11.57 23.68
C PRO A 431 5.37 -10.47 22.73
N LEU A 432 4.75 -10.38 21.55
CA LEU A 432 5.07 -9.37 20.53
C LEU A 432 3.96 -8.32 20.40
N ALA A 433 2.71 -8.78 20.39
CA ALA A 433 1.51 -7.94 20.31
C ALA A 433 0.28 -8.66 20.87
N LEU A 434 -0.73 -7.89 21.23
CA LEU A 434 -2.05 -8.35 21.61
C LEU A 434 -3.07 -7.66 20.70
N SER A 435 -4.09 -8.38 20.24
CA SER A 435 -5.21 -7.74 19.54
C SER A 435 -5.89 -6.69 20.43
N SER A 436 -6.49 -5.68 19.80
CA SER A 436 -7.20 -4.59 20.48
C SER A 436 -8.28 -5.10 21.44
N ASP A 437 -8.91 -6.23 21.11
CA ASP A 437 -9.94 -6.90 21.92
C ASP A 437 -9.37 -7.84 23.01
N GLY A 438 -8.05 -8.02 23.09
CA GLY A 438 -7.40 -8.85 24.10
C GLY A 438 -7.53 -10.37 23.89
N THR A 439 -8.04 -10.83 22.75
CA THR A 439 -8.33 -12.27 22.52
C THR A 439 -7.30 -13.01 21.66
N THR A 440 -6.37 -12.31 21.02
CA THR A 440 -5.30 -12.90 20.20
C THR A 440 -3.94 -12.38 20.65
N LEU A 441 -3.09 -13.27 21.17
CA LEU A 441 -1.72 -12.97 21.56
C LEU A 441 -0.77 -13.42 20.44
N ILE A 442 0.01 -12.48 19.92
CA ILE A 442 1.10 -12.75 18.98
C ILE A 442 2.36 -12.96 19.79
N VAL A 443 3.03 -14.09 19.55
CA VAL A 443 4.20 -14.52 20.30
C VAL A 443 5.35 -14.83 19.37
N PHE A 444 6.56 -14.55 19.83
CA PHE A 444 7.78 -15.09 19.24
C PHE A 444 8.05 -16.45 19.85
N GLU A 445 8.29 -17.47 19.03
CA GLU A 445 8.72 -18.80 19.48
C GLU A 445 9.55 -19.45 18.37
N GLU A 446 10.76 -19.94 18.69
CA GLU A 446 11.63 -20.67 17.76
C GLU A 446 11.94 -19.89 16.46
N ALA A 447 12.32 -18.62 16.57
CA ALA A 447 12.63 -17.73 15.44
C ALA A 447 11.45 -17.46 14.48
N ARG A 448 10.21 -17.71 14.93
CA ARG A 448 8.98 -17.50 14.16
C ARG A 448 7.95 -16.71 14.95
N VAL A 449 7.09 -16.02 14.21
CA VAL A 449 5.91 -15.36 14.75
C VAL A 449 4.74 -16.35 14.76
N LYS A 450 4.13 -16.54 15.92
CA LYS A 450 2.98 -17.42 16.15
C LYS A 450 1.82 -16.63 16.76
N ALA A 451 0.60 -17.13 16.62
CA ALA A 451 -0.59 -16.59 17.24
C ALA A 451 -1.23 -17.61 18.17
N SER A 452 -1.73 -17.15 19.31
CA SER A 452 -2.54 -17.92 20.25
C SER A 452 -3.85 -17.19 20.49
N MET A 453 -4.94 -17.94 20.46
CA MET A 453 -6.29 -17.41 20.72
C MET A 453 -6.72 -17.73 22.15
N LYS A 454 -7.38 -16.78 22.79
CA LYS A 454 -7.98 -16.94 24.11
C LYS A 454 -9.29 -17.72 24.00
N SER A 455 -9.53 -18.61 24.94
CA SER A 455 -10.74 -19.44 25.06
C SER A 455 -11.24 -19.44 26.52
N PRO A 456 -12.43 -20.00 26.81
CA PRO A 456 -12.91 -20.11 28.19
C PRO A 456 -11.96 -20.81 29.16
N ILE A 457 -11.07 -21.67 28.65
CA ILE A 457 -10.10 -22.43 29.46
C ILE A 457 -8.68 -21.82 29.46
N GLY A 458 -8.50 -20.64 28.85
CA GLY A 458 -7.21 -19.94 28.75
C GLY A 458 -6.70 -19.83 27.30
N TRP A 459 -5.42 -19.51 27.15
CA TRP A 459 -4.77 -19.38 25.85
C TRP A 459 -4.55 -20.75 25.19
N ALA A 460 -4.82 -20.82 23.89
CA ALA A 460 -4.55 -22.02 23.09
C ALA A 460 -3.03 -22.21 22.84
N LYS A 461 -2.65 -23.42 22.39
CA LYS A 461 -1.29 -23.65 21.89
C LYS A 461 -1.00 -22.73 20.70
N PRO A 462 0.14 -21.99 20.69
CA PRO A 462 0.46 -21.08 19.60
C PRO A 462 0.63 -21.82 18.27
N GLN A 463 0.04 -21.26 17.21
CA GLN A 463 0.13 -21.74 15.83
C GLN A 463 0.92 -20.73 14.98
N PRO A 464 1.66 -21.16 13.94
CA PRO A 464 2.30 -20.23 13.01
C PRO A 464 1.31 -19.15 12.55
N LEU A 465 1.69 -17.88 12.68
CA LEU A 465 0.86 -16.78 12.18
C LEU A 465 0.88 -16.76 10.64
N PHE A 466 2.03 -17.13 10.08
CA PHE A 466 2.36 -17.05 8.66
C PHE A 466 2.51 -18.44 8.03
N GLY A 467 2.18 -18.53 6.74
CA GLY A 467 2.46 -19.70 5.90
C GLY A 467 3.79 -19.56 5.13
N ASP A 468 4.05 -20.49 4.23
CA ASP A 468 5.31 -20.55 3.47
C ASP A 468 5.56 -19.30 2.63
N LEU A 469 4.50 -18.66 2.13
CA LEU A 469 4.59 -17.46 1.29
C LEU A 469 5.23 -16.26 2.01
N GLN A 470 5.05 -16.17 3.33
CA GLN A 470 5.60 -15.08 4.13
C GLN A 470 6.91 -15.47 4.81
N ALA A 471 7.38 -16.71 4.63
CA ALA A 471 8.58 -17.21 5.28
C ALA A 471 9.80 -16.32 4.98
N SER A 472 10.69 -16.24 5.96
CA SER A 472 11.95 -15.50 5.89
C SER A 472 13.00 -16.20 6.76
N GLU A 473 14.23 -15.73 6.74
CA GLU A 473 15.31 -16.28 7.58
C GLU A 473 15.00 -16.05 9.07
N TRP A 474 14.53 -14.84 9.40
CA TRP A 474 14.11 -14.44 10.74
C TRP A 474 12.87 -13.54 10.67
N GLN A 475 11.98 -13.67 11.66
CA GLN A 475 10.80 -12.82 11.86
C GLN A 475 10.63 -12.52 13.34
N GLY A 476 10.28 -11.28 13.67
CA GLY A 476 9.95 -10.86 15.03
C GLY A 476 9.33 -9.47 15.00
N GLY A 477 9.37 -8.76 16.12
CA GLY A 477 8.91 -7.36 16.24
C GLY A 477 7.62 -7.12 15.46
N THR A 478 6.48 -7.54 16.01
CA THR A 478 5.22 -7.59 15.28
C THR A 478 4.17 -6.70 15.94
N THR A 479 3.32 -6.09 15.13
CA THR A 479 2.11 -5.38 15.55
C THR A 479 0.95 -5.77 14.65
N LEU A 480 -0.23 -5.94 15.25
CA LEU A 480 -1.48 -6.19 14.56
C LEU A 480 -2.25 -4.87 14.50
N SER A 481 -2.86 -4.58 13.36
CA SER A 481 -3.79 -3.46 13.31
C SER A 481 -5.00 -3.70 14.22
N PRO A 482 -5.56 -2.65 14.85
CA PRO A 482 -6.77 -2.73 15.67
C PRO A 482 -7.95 -3.47 15.04
N ASP A 483 -8.07 -3.45 13.71
CA ASP A 483 -9.10 -4.16 12.94
C ASP A 483 -8.76 -5.62 12.59
N GLY A 484 -7.53 -6.06 12.90
CA GLY A 484 -7.02 -7.40 12.60
C GLY A 484 -6.82 -7.69 11.11
N GLN A 485 -6.81 -6.67 10.24
CA GLN A 485 -6.67 -6.83 8.78
C GLN A 485 -5.25 -6.62 8.26
N ALA A 486 -4.37 -6.05 9.07
CA ALA A 486 -2.98 -5.81 8.73
C ALA A 486 -2.08 -6.30 9.85
N VAL A 487 -0.92 -6.81 9.47
CA VAL A 487 0.17 -7.10 10.38
C VAL A 487 1.43 -6.44 9.85
N ILE A 488 2.09 -5.65 10.68
CA ILE A 488 3.40 -5.09 10.40
C ILE A 488 4.40 -5.85 11.25
N PHE A 489 5.47 -6.35 10.63
CA PHE A 489 6.45 -7.18 11.32
C PHE A 489 7.87 -6.91 10.80
N ALA A 490 8.84 -7.12 11.68
CA ALA A 490 10.26 -7.02 11.35
C ALA A 490 10.75 -8.37 10.79
N ALA A 491 11.47 -8.37 9.66
CA ALA A 491 11.98 -9.60 9.07
C ALA A 491 13.30 -9.43 8.31
N ARG A 492 14.11 -10.51 8.29
CA ARG A 492 15.25 -10.63 7.38
C ARG A 492 14.82 -11.32 6.10
N ARG A 493 14.60 -10.55 5.04
CA ARG A 493 14.17 -11.03 3.73
C ARG A 493 15.08 -10.51 2.61
N LEU A 494 15.05 -11.17 1.45
CA LEU A 494 15.85 -10.78 0.28
C LEU A 494 15.43 -9.42 -0.30
N ASP A 495 14.17 -9.03 -0.09
CA ASP A 495 13.55 -7.78 -0.56
C ASP A 495 13.64 -6.64 0.47
N ARG A 496 14.57 -6.71 1.43
CA ARG A 496 14.87 -5.61 2.37
C ARG A 496 15.68 -4.49 1.72
N VAL A 497 15.64 -3.30 2.32
CA VAL A 497 16.47 -2.15 1.98
C VAL A 497 17.86 -2.34 2.59
N GLY A 498 18.93 -1.99 1.87
CA GLY A 498 20.29 -2.10 2.39
C GLY A 498 20.99 -3.44 2.22
N PHE A 499 22.23 -3.49 2.71
CA PHE A 499 23.14 -4.61 2.49
C PHE A 499 22.74 -5.86 3.28
N ASP A 500 23.26 -7.01 2.85
CA ASP A 500 23.25 -8.25 3.61
C ASP A 500 24.30 -8.21 4.71
N LEU A 501 23.99 -7.42 5.75
CA LEU A 501 24.61 -7.57 7.06
C LEU A 501 23.70 -8.48 7.88
N ASP A 502 24.28 -9.43 8.62
CA ASP A 502 23.55 -10.43 9.42
C ASP A 502 22.49 -9.83 10.37
N ASP A 503 22.62 -8.54 10.70
CA ASP A 503 21.74 -7.80 11.62
C ASP A 503 20.73 -6.86 10.94
N ASN A 504 20.76 -6.72 9.61
CA ASN A 504 19.83 -5.85 8.88
C ASN A 504 18.42 -6.48 8.81
N ILE A 505 17.43 -5.78 9.35
CA ILE A 505 16.03 -6.19 9.44
C ILE A 505 15.18 -5.03 8.96
N ASP A 506 14.18 -5.31 8.11
CA ASP A 506 13.23 -4.32 7.59
C ASP A 506 11.83 -4.56 8.16
N LEU A 507 10.98 -3.55 8.07
CA LEU A 507 9.54 -3.67 8.34
C LEU A 507 8.75 -4.04 7.10
N PHE A 508 7.90 -5.05 7.24
CA PHE A 508 7.02 -5.57 6.20
C PHE A 508 5.58 -5.55 6.66
N LEU A 509 4.67 -5.39 5.70
CA LEU A 509 3.23 -5.44 5.88
C LEU A 509 2.65 -6.69 5.21
N CYS A 510 1.77 -7.39 5.89
CA CYS A 510 0.84 -8.33 5.24
C CYS A 510 -0.60 -7.85 5.45
N LEU A 511 -1.39 -7.92 4.38
CA LEU A 511 -2.83 -7.67 4.42
C LEU A 511 -3.59 -9.00 4.41
N LYS A 512 -4.59 -9.11 5.27
CA LYS A 512 -5.47 -10.27 5.34
C LYS A 512 -6.33 -10.34 4.09
N GLN A 513 -6.43 -11.52 3.50
CA GLN A 513 -7.21 -11.80 2.31
C GLN A 513 -8.64 -12.22 2.69
N PRO A 514 -9.61 -12.21 1.74
CA PRO A 514 -10.99 -12.60 2.02
C PRO A 514 -11.18 -14.03 2.53
N ASP A 515 -10.21 -14.93 2.26
CA ASP A 515 -10.20 -16.30 2.78
C ASP A 515 -9.65 -16.41 4.22
N GLY A 516 -9.27 -15.28 4.81
CA GLY A 516 -8.71 -15.17 6.16
C GLY A 516 -7.20 -15.39 6.25
N GLN A 517 -6.51 -15.73 5.15
CA GLN A 517 -5.06 -15.92 5.13
C GLN A 517 -4.32 -14.59 4.95
N TRP A 518 -3.05 -14.54 5.37
CA TRP A 518 -2.20 -13.37 5.11
C TRP A 518 -1.71 -13.37 3.66
N GLY A 519 -1.72 -12.20 3.01
CA GLY A 519 -1.16 -11.98 1.68
C GLY A 519 0.37 -12.02 1.66
N LYS A 520 0.96 -11.72 0.50
CA LYS A 520 2.42 -11.59 0.36
C LYS A 520 2.94 -10.44 1.25
N PRO A 521 4.14 -10.57 1.85
CA PRO A 521 4.79 -9.45 2.53
C PRO A 521 5.06 -8.32 1.55
N ILE A 522 4.77 -7.09 1.97
CA ILE A 522 5.00 -5.85 1.24
C ILE A 522 6.03 -5.06 2.03
N ASN A 523 7.17 -4.72 1.44
CA ASN A 523 8.15 -3.84 2.06
C ASN A 523 7.52 -2.46 2.31
N LEU A 524 7.67 -1.88 3.51
CA LEU A 524 7.08 -0.58 3.87
C LEU A 524 7.69 0.62 3.13
N GLY A 525 8.67 0.40 2.25
CA GLY A 525 9.24 1.40 1.36
C GLY A 525 10.34 2.23 2.02
N THR A 526 11.05 3.00 1.21
CA THR A 526 12.29 3.70 1.62
C THR A 526 12.07 4.92 2.52
N THR A 527 10.81 5.30 2.80
CA THR A 527 10.48 6.30 3.82
C THR A 527 10.59 5.72 5.23
N ILE A 528 10.21 4.45 5.41
CA ILE A 528 10.31 3.76 6.69
C ILE A 528 11.61 2.95 6.75
N ASN A 529 11.82 2.09 5.76
CA ASN A 529 12.98 1.21 5.73
C ASN A 529 14.18 1.92 5.13
N THR A 530 15.33 1.73 5.75
CA THR A 530 16.60 2.34 5.39
C THR A 530 17.61 1.25 5.03
N PRO A 531 18.83 1.59 4.59
CA PRO A 531 19.86 0.57 4.43
C PRO A 531 20.31 -0.15 5.72
N TRP A 532 19.74 0.20 6.86
CA TRP A 532 20.08 -0.31 8.19
C TRP A 532 18.84 -0.93 8.84
N THR A 533 18.90 -1.19 10.15
CA THR A 533 17.88 -1.96 10.86
C THR A 533 16.68 -1.10 11.22
N GLU A 534 15.49 -1.52 10.78
CA GLU A 534 14.20 -1.11 11.33
C GLU A 534 13.48 -2.27 12.02
N ARG A 535 13.05 -2.04 13.25
CA ARG A 535 12.42 -3.09 14.06
C ARG A 535 11.41 -2.54 15.05
N SER A 536 10.80 -3.46 15.79
CA SER A 536 9.89 -3.15 16.89
C SER A 536 8.72 -2.22 16.51
N PRO A 537 8.00 -2.48 15.41
CA PRO A 537 6.85 -1.69 15.03
C PRO A 537 5.76 -1.77 16.10
N PHE A 538 5.10 -0.64 16.33
CA PHE A 538 3.90 -0.51 17.12
C PHE A 538 2.94 0.44 16.42
N LEU A 539 1.86 -0.11 15.86
CA LEU A 539 0.79 0.68 15.28
C LEU A 539 -0.21 1.05 16.37
N HIS A 540 -0.39 2.36 16.61
CA HIS A 540 -1.32 2.86 17.60
C HIS A 540 -2.78 2.59 17.18
N PRO A 541 -3.73 2.45 18.14
CA PRO A 541 -5.16 2.32 17.86
C PRO A 541 -5.83 3.38 16.97
N ASP A 542 -5.16 4.49 16.71
CA ASP A 542 -5.63 5.51 15.76
C ASP A 542 -5.53 5.09 14.29
N MET A 543 -4.99 3.90 14.02
CA MET A 543 -4.76 3.32 12.68
C MET A 543 -3.82 4.15 11.79
N ARG A 544 -3.14 5.15 12.34
CA ARG A 544 -2.33 6.11 11.57
C ARG A 544 -0.95 6.31 12.12
N THR A 545 -0.73 6.23 13.42
CA THR A 545 0.57 6.50 14.02
C THR A 545 1.33 5.19 14.22
N LEU A 546 2.48 5.09 13.56
CA LEU A 546 3.41 3.97 13.71
C LEU A 546 4.64 4.46 14.49
N TYR A 547 4.94 3.76 15.58
CA TYR A 547 6.21 3.88 16.28
C TYR A 547 7.11 2.72 15.88
N PHE A 548 8.38 2.98 15.66
CA PHE A 548 9.36 1.95 15.32
C PHE A 548 10.75 2.39 15.71
N SER A 549 11.68 1.45 15.77
CA SER A 549 13.09 1.72 16.05
C SER A 549 13.90 1.63 14.77
N SER A 550 14.85 2.54 14.58
CA SER A 550 15.74 2.56 13.41
C SER A 550 17.17 2.90 13.78
N SER A 551 18.12 2.30 13.07
CA SER A 551 19.54 2.67 13.10
C SER A 551 19.95 3.51 11.88
N GLY A 552 19.03 3.78 10.94
CA GLY A 552 19.32 4.43 9.67
C GLY A 552 18.71 5.81 9.44
N HIS A 553 17.73 6.22 10.24
CA HIS A 553 17.13 7.57 10.16
C HIS A 553 17.98 8.67 10.82
N GLY A 554 19.12 8.29 11.39
CA GLY A 554 20.01 9.18 12.16
C GLY A 554 19.45 9.48 13.55
N GLY A 555 20.30 9.74 14.53
CA GLY A 555 19.85 9.72 15.92
C GLY A 555 20.96 9.90 16.93
N PHE A 556 20.67 9.54 18.17
CA PHE A 556 21.57 9.60 19.32
C PHE A 556 22.37 8.32 19.50
N GLY A 557 21.80 7.16 19.18
CA GLY A 557 22.38 5.85 19.48
C GLY A 557 22.37 4.85 18.32
N GLY A 558 22.59 3.59 18.67
CA GLY A 558 22.58 2.46 17.75
C GLY A 558 21.18 2.13 17.21
N LEU A 559 20.13 2.28 18.03
CA LEU A 559 18.74 2.29 17.57
C LEU A 559 18.05 3.44 18.29
N ASP A 560 17.29 4.23 17.55
CA ASP A 560 16.46 5.29 18.10
C ASP A 560 14.99 5.01 17.78
N VAL A 561 14.07 5.45 18.64
CA VAL A 561 12.63 5.39 18.41
C VAL A 561 12.18 6.59 17.58
N PHE A 562 11.37 6.29 16.57
CA PHE A 562 10.74 7.24 15.67
C PHE A 562 9.23 7.06 15.67
N LYS A 563 8.55 8.14 15.31
CA LYS A 563 7.12 8.18 15.00
C LYS A 563 6.94 8.59 13.54
N THR A 564 6.07 7.89 12.82
CA THR A 564 5.56 8.32 11.52
C THR A 564 4.03 8.23 11.50
N THR A 565 3.40 9.06 10.67
CA THR A 565 1.94 9.10 10.52
C THR A 565 1.55 8.76 9.10
N ARG A 566 0.59 7.87 8.93
CA ARG A 566 -0.01 7.54 7.64
C ARG A 566 -0.77 8.75 7.10
N ILE A 567 -0.34 9.29 5.97
CA ILE A 567 -0.85 10.56 5.39
C ILE A 567 -2.07 10.36 4.50
N GLY A 568 -2.35 9.11 4.08
CA GLY A 568 -3.50 8.76 3.27
C GLY A 568 -4.20 7.48 3.73
N GLU A 569 -5.05 6.94 2.87
CA GLU A 569 -5.74 5.67 3.12
C GLU A 569 -4.88 4.45 2.73
N GLY A 570 -3.81 4.67 1.96
CA GLY A 570 -2.86 3.64 1.54
C GLY A 570 -1.85 3.28 2.63
N TRP A 571 -1.52 2.00 2.77
CA TRP A 571 -0.58 1.48 3.79
C TRP A 571 0.90 1.77 3.52
N LEU A 572 1.25 2.38 2.39
CA LEU A 572 2.63 2.73 2.02
C LEU A 572 2.85 4.25 2.00
N GLU A 573 1.82 5.03 2.37
CA GLU A 573 1.87 6.49 2.38
C GLU A 573 2.11 6.99 3.80
N TRP A 574 3.39 7.10 4.17
CA TRP A 574 3.83 7.52 5.50
C TRP A 574 4.50 8.89 5.44
N SER A 575 4.37 9.68 6.50
CA SER A 575 5.16 10.89 6.67
C SER A 575 6.63 10.53 6.92
N GLU A 576 7.52 11.49 6.71
CA GLU A 576 8.91 11.35 7.17
C GLU A 576 8.94 10.99 8.67
N PRO A 577 9.74 10.00 9.09
CA PRO A 577 9.87 9.63 10.49
C PRO A 577 10.46 10.76 11.34
N VAL A 578 9.85 11.00 12.49
CA VAL A 578 10.28 12.00 13.47
C VAL A 578 10.86 11.27 14.67
N ASN A 579 12.12 11.54 15.00
CA ASN A 579 12.80 11.02 16.18
C ASN A 579 12.10 11.51 17.46
N LEU A 580 11.91 10.64 18.46
CA LEU A 580 11.19 10.98 19.69
C LEU A 580 11.96 11.92 20.65
N GLY A 581 13.22 12.22 20.35
CA GLY A 581 14.00 13.26 21.01
C GLY A 581 14.91 12.78 22.13
N LYS A 582 15.76 13.69 22.60
CA LYS A 582 16.92 13.44 23.48
C LYS A 582 16.61 12.97 24.90
N GLU A 583 15.36 13.07 25.34
CA GLU A 583 14.94 12.60 26.67
C GLU A 583 14.32 11.20 26.64
N ILE A 584 14.02 10.68 25.44
CA ILE A 584 13.48 9.35 25.20
C ILE A 584 14.57 8.45 24.62
N ASN A 585 15.25 8.89 23.56
CA ASN A 585 16.35 8.13 22.96
C ASN A 585 17.67 8.33 23.72
N THR A 586 18.45 7.27 23.78
CA THR A 586 19.74 7.16 24.46
C THR A 586 20.88 7.03 23.44
N THR A 587 22.12 6.89 23.90
CA THR A 587 23.25 6.57 23.02
C THR A 587 23.37 5.07 22.71
N GLY A 588 22.51 4.25 23.33
CA GLY A 588 22.46 2.79 23.18
C GLY A 588 21.47 2.36 22.11
N GLY A 589 20.80 1.22 22.34
CA GLY A 589 19.72 0.75 21.48
C GLY A 589 18.37 0.94 22.14
N ASP A 590 17.54 1.84 21.61
CA ASP A 590 16.18 2.11 22.09
C ASP A 590 15.13 1.40 21.22
N TRP A 591 14.42 0.46 21.84
CA TRP A 591 13.46 -0.37 21.11
C TRP A 591 12.34 -0.93 21.97
N GLY A 592 11.31 -1.44 21.28
CA GLY A 592 10.20 -2.13 21.92
C GLY A 592 9.15 -1.22 22.54
N TYR A 593 9.13 0.08 22.18
CA TYR A 593 8.17 1.04 22.71
C TYR A 593 6.73 0.72 22.30
N LYS A 594 5.85 0.57 23.28
CA LYS A 594 4.41 0.38 23.12
C LYS A 594 3.68 1.55 23.77
N VAL A 595 2.85 2.26 23.01
CA VAL A 595 2.13 3.43 23.51
C VAL A 595 0.73 3.03 23.96
N SER A 596 0.35 3.49 25.14
CA SER A 596 -1.00 3.36 25.70
C SER A 596 -2.06 3.94 24.75
N THR A 597 -3.29 3.42 24.83
CA THR A 597 -4.41 3.81 23.94
C THR A 597 -4.81 5.28 24.05
N ASP A 598 -4.54 5.94 25.18
CA ASP A 598 -4.77 7.39 25.30
C ASP A 598 -3.61 8.23 24.74
N GLY A 599 -2.57 7.56 24.23
CA GLY A 599 -1.42 8.15 23.58
C GLY A 599 -0.39 8.76 24.54
N LYS A 600 -0.58 8.67 25.85
CA LYS A 600 0.20 9.48 26.81
C LYS A 600 1.43 8.79 27.36
N THR A 601 1.35 7.49 27.63
CA THR A 601 2.45 6.75 28.26
C THR A 601 3.00 5.70 27.30
N ALA A 602 4.32 5.63 27.17
CA ALA A 602 5.02 4.57 26.47
C ALA A 602 5.63 3.58 27.46
N TYR A 603 5.54 2.29 27.14
CA TYR A 603 6.13 1.17 27.88
C TYR A 603 7.21 0.50 27.03
N PHE A 604 8.36 0.21 27.61
CA PHE A 604 9.50 -0.33 26.86
C PHE A 604 10.45 -1.11 27.77
N SER A 605 11.47 -1.71 27.17
CA SER A 605 12.54 -2.43 27.88
C SER A 605 13.84 -1.66 27.76
N ALA A 606 14.63 -1.62 28.83
CA ALA A 606 15.96 -1.00 28.84
C ALA A 606 16.88 -1.72 29.83
N ASP A 607 18.18 -1.57 29.65
CA ASP A 607 19.17 -2.10 30.59
C ASP A 607 19.07 -1.38 31.95
N ALA A 608 18.97 -2.16 33.03
CA ALA A 608 19.07 -1.69 34.41
C ALA A 608 20.52 -1.70 34.90
N ASP A 609 20.76 -1.01 36.03
CA ASP A 609 22.09 -0.90 36.67
C ASP A 609 22.72 -2.27 37.03
N ASN A 610 21.90 -3.31 37.17
CA ASN A 610 22.34 -4.68 37.47
C ASN A 610 22.81 -5.46 36.22
N GLY A 611 22.73 -4.85 35.02
CA GLY A 611 23.09 -5.47 33.74
C GLY A 611 22.03 -6.44 33.18
N MET A 612 20.83 -6.47 33.77
CA MET A 612 19.66 -7.15 33.21
C MET A 612 18.75 -6.14 32.50
N GLU A 613 17.88 -6.61 31.62
CA GLU A 613 16.81 -5.77 31.05
C GLU A 613 15.66 -5.67 32.06
N ASP A 614 15.10 -4.46 32.19
CA ASP A 614 13.96 -4.13 33.02
C ASP A 614 12.87 -3.45 32.16
N LEU A 615 11.63 -3.44 32.67
CA LEU A 615 10.55 -2.69 32.03
C LEU A 615 10.45 -1.28 32.60
N PHE A 616 10.29 -0.31 31.71
CA PHE A 616 10.14 1.11 32.03
C PHE A 616 8.89 1.70 31.40
N GLN A 617 8.42 2.80 31.98
CA GLN A 617 7.39 3.66 31.42
C GLN A 617 7.86 5.12 31.37
N VAL A 618 7.38 5.88 30.39
CA VAL A 618 7.63 7.32 30.29
C VAL A 618 6.43 8.03 29.67
N ASP A 619 6.13 9.24 30.15
CA ASP A 619 5.13 10.08 29.52
C ASP A 619 5.68 10.71 28.25
N LEU A 620 4.91 10.62 27.17
CA LEU A 620 5.22 11.19 25.88
C LEU A 620 4.89 12.69 25.85
N PRO A 621 5.79 13.53 25.30
CA PRO A 621 5.50 14.94 25.03
C PRO A 621 4.43 15.05 23.92
N GLU A 622 3.70 16.17 23.89
CA GLU A 622 2.49 16.33 23.05
C GLU A 622 2.76 16.06 21.55
N GLU A 623 3.88 16.54 21.04
CA GLU A 623 4.36 16.33 19.67
C GLU A 623 4.61 14.85 19.31
N ALA A 624 4.98 14.03 20.30
CA ALA A 624 5.23 12.61 20.14
C ALA A 624 3.95 11.76 20.28
N ARG A 625 2.82 12.35 20.70
CA ARG A 625 1.57 11.61 20.92
C ARG A 625 0.85 11.28 19.61
N PRO A 626 0.14 10.15 19.54
CA PRO A 626 -0.70 9.81 18.40
C PRO A 626 -2.01 10.61 18.42
N ASP A 627 -2.86 10.41 17.41
CA ASP A 627 -4.22 10.96 17.45
C ASP A 627 -5.04 10.29 18.56
N ALA A 628 -5.87 11.08 19.23
CA ALA A 628 -6.82 10.56 20.22
C ALA A 628 -7.87 9.64 19.58
N VAL A 629 -8.15 8.53 20.26
CA VAL A 629 -9.24 7.59 19.90
C VAL A 629 -10.36 7.62 20.93
N THR A 630 -11.57 7.26 20.49
CA THR A 630 -12.68 6.94 21.39
C THR A 630 -12.60 5.47 21.76
N THR A 631 -12.78 5.16 23.04
CA THR A 631 -12.80 3.80 23.56
C THR A 631 -14.19 3.43 24.03
N ILE A 632 -14.68 2.25 23.67
CA ILE A 632 -15.92 1.68 24.19
C ILE A 632 -15.61 0.40 24.95
N ALA A 633 -16.11 0.29 26.18
CA ALA A 633 -15.95 -0.89 27.01
C ALA A 633 -17.30 -1.32 27.59
N GLY A 634 -17.46 -2.61 27.84
CA GLY A 634 -18.65 -3.14 28.49
C GLY A 634 -18.65 -4.66 28.50
N LYS A 635 -19.77 -5.27 28.86
CA LYS A 635 -19.98 -6.71 28.84
C LYS A 635 -21.04 -7.10 27.83
N LEU A 636 -20.78 -8.16 27.08
CA LEU A 636 -21.76 -8.83 26.24
C LEU A 636 -22.37 -10.00 27.01
N THR A 637 -23.67 -9.90 27.31
CA THR A 637 -24.40 -10.89 28.12
C THR A 637 -25.73 -11.32 27.48
N GLY A 638 -26.26 -12.45 27.94
CA GLY A 638 -27.65 -12.82 27.74
C GLY A 638 -28.59 -12.03 28.66
N THR A 639 -29.89 -12.19 28.44
CA THR A 639 -30.97 -11.67 29.29
C THR A 639 -30.90 -12.15 30.75
N ASP A 640 -30.27 -13.31 30.97
CA ASP A 640 -29.99 -13.89 32.29
C ASP A 640 -28.71 -13.33 32.96
N GLY A 641 -28.01 -12.41 32.29
CA GLY A 641 -26.76 -11.80 32.76
C GLY A 641 -25.52 -12.68 32.55
N THR A 642 -25.66 -13.87 31.94
CA THR A 642 -24.51 -14.73 31.66
C THR A 642 -23.69 -14.18 30.48
N PRO A 643 -22.35 -14.22 30.54
CA PRO A 643 -21.50 -13.91 29.40
C PRO A 643 -21.84 -14.78 28.19
N ILE A 644 -21.90 -14.18 27.00
CA ILE A 644 -22.11 -14.92 25.76
C ILE A 644 -20.88 -14.84 24.87
N THR A 645 -20.56 -15.96 24.21
CA THR A 645 -19.57 -15.98 23.14
C THR A 645 -20.20 -15.48 21.84
N GLY A 646 -19.51 -14.58 21.15
CA GLY A 646 -19.96 -13.99 19.90
C GLY A 646 -18.95 -13.01 19.34
N GLU A 647 -19.38 -12.28 18.33
CA GLU A 647 -18.60 -11.26 17.65
C GLU A 647 -19.38 -9.94 17.63
N ILE A 648 -18.68 -8.82 17.82
CA ILE A 648 -19.23 -7.47 17.66
C ILE A 648 -18.59 -6.91 16.39
N GLU A 649 -19.37 -6.84 15.32
CA GLU A 649 -18.92 -6.26 14.05
C GLU A 649 -19.13 -4.75 14.07
N VAL A 650 -18.09 -3.99 13.75
CA VAL A 650 -18.10 -2.54 13.69
C VAL A 650 -18.01 -2.10 12.23
N GLU A 651 -18.85 -1.14 11.84
CA GLU A 651 -18.92 -0.59 10.48
C GLU A 651 -18.89 0.93 10.52
N ASP A 652 -18.24 1.56 9.54
CA ASP A 652 -18.35 2.98 9.22
C ASP A 652 -19.58 3.14 8.30
N LEU A 653 -20.64 3.76 8.83
CA LEU A 653 -21.94 3.86 8.17
C LEU A 653 -21.91 4.81 6.98
N GLU A 654 -21.07 5.85 7.01
CA GLU A 654 -20.98 6.83 5.92
C GLU A 654 -20.18 6.27 4.74
N ALA A 655 -19.12 5.51 5.03
CA ALA A 655 -18.31 4.86 4.00
C ALA A 655 -18.87 3.48 3.56
N ALA A 656 -19.91 2.97 4.23
CA ALA A 656 -20.38 1.59 4.11
C ALA A 656 -19.23 0.58 4.18
N LYS A 657 -18.29 0.80 5.11
CA LYS A 657 -17.04 0.06 5.21
C LYS A 657 -17.00 -0.72 6.51
N TRP A 658 -16.76 -2.02 6.42
CA TRP A 658 -16.45 -2.85 7.58
C TRP A 658 -15.15 -2.36 8.24
N ILE A 659 -15.17 -2.18 9.56
CA ILE A 659 -14.06 -1.61 10.33
C ILE A 659 -13.38 -2.68 11.16
N ALA A 660 -14.09 -3.47 11.96
CA ALA A 660 -13.46 -4.45 12.84
C ALA A 660 -14.45 -5.54 13.26
N THR A 661 -13.91 -6.68 13.69
CA THR A 661 -14.66 -7.70 14.43
C THR A 661 -14.00 -7.87 15.79
N ILE A 662 -14.75 -7.53 16.84
CA ILE A 662 -14.30 -7.58 18.23
C ILE A 662 -14.86 -8.85 18.87
N ARG A 663 -14.00 -9.62 19.54
CA ARG A 663 -14.44 -10.77 20.33
C ARG A 663 -14.44 -10.39 21.80
N PRO A 664 -15.59 -10.44 22.49
CA PRO A 664 -15.61 -10.32 23.93
C PRO A 664 -14.81 -11.44 24.59
N ASP A 665 -14.26 -11.17 25.78
CA ASP A 665 -13.60 -12.17 26.60
C ASP A 665 -14.58 -13.33 26.86
N PRO A 666 -14.19 -14.57 26.53
CA PRO A 666 -15.12 -15.70 26.55
C PRO A 666 -15.50 -16.16 27.97
N VAL A 667 -14.84 -15.63 29.02
CA VAL A 667 -15.12 -15.93 30.43
C VAL A 667 -15.94 -14.81 31.07
N THR A 668 -15.56 -13.55 30.85
CA THR A 668 -16.18 -12.40 31.53
C THR A 668 -17.23 -11.68 30.70
N GLY A 669 -17.24 -11.91 29.38
CA GLY A 669 -18.03 -11.17 28.41
C GLY A 669 -17.51 -9.76 28.14
N GLU A 670 -16.39 -9.35 28.75
CA GLU A 670 -15.86 -8.00 28.59
C GLU A 670 -15.35 -7.77 27.17
N PHE A 671 -15.71 -6.65 26.56
CA PHE A 671 -15.20 -6.24 25.27
C PHE A 671 -14.59 -4.84 25.35
N PHE A 672 -13.69 -4.55 24.42
CA PHE A 672 -13.05 -3.24 24.28
C PHE A 672 -12.93 -2.89 22.79
N ILE A 673 -13.38 -1.69 22.43
CA ILE A 673 -13.38 -1.17 21.06
C ILE A 673 -12.61 0.14 21.04
N THR A 674 -11.78 0.34 20.02
CA THR A 674 -11.10 1.62 19.75
C THR A 674 -11.57 2.15 18.40
N LEU A 675 -12.04 3.39 18.39
CA LEU A 675 -12.57 4.05 17.18
C LEU A 675 -11.88 5.39 16.95
N PRO A 676 -11.35 5.63 15.74
CA PRO A 676 -10.95 6.97 15.31
C PRO A 676 -12.10 7.98 15.39
N LYS A 677 -11.77 9.26 15.57
CA LYS A 677 -12.75 10.37 15.58
C LYS A 677 -13.26 10.71 14.17
N GLY A 678 -14.34 11.49 14.09
CA GLY A 678 -14.79 12.14 12.86
C GLY A 678 -15.69 11.30 11.95
N LYS A 679 -16.26 10.20 12.46
CA LYS A 679 -17.06 9.25 11.68
C LYS A 679 -18.31 8.80 12.43
N LEU A 680 -19.33 8.38 11.68
CA LEU A 680 -20.50 7.67 12.24
C LEU A 680 -20.28 6.16 12.14
N TYR A 681 -20.15 5.50 13.29
CA TYR A 681 -19.99 4.05 13.36
C TYR A 681 -21.29 3.36 13.74
N SER A 682 -21.42 2.09 13.36
CA SER A 682 -22.35 1.16 14.00
C SER A 682 -21.61 -0.04 14.56
N TYR A 683 -22.21 -0.71 15.53
CA TYR A 683 -21.83 -2.07 15.89
C TYR A 683 -23.04 -3.00 15.82
N THR A 684 -22.81 -4.27 15.47
CA THR A 684 -23.81 -5.32 15.44
C THR A 684 -23.26 -6.58 16.11
N VAL A 685 -24.00 -7.12 17.08
CA VAL A 685 -23.67 -8.39 17.72
C VAL A 685 -24.09 -9.54 16.83
N LYS A 686 -23.17 -10.47 16.58
CA LYS A 686 -23.42 -11.77 15.98
C LYS A 686 -23.06 -12.86 16.98
N ALA A 687 -24.07 -13.58 17.43
CA ALA A 687 -23.91 -14.74 18.30
C ALA A 687 -24.90 -15.83 17.92
N GLU A 688 -24.50 -17.09 18.11
CA GLU A 688 -25.32 -18.24 17.74
C GLU A 688 -26.64 -18.27 18.53
N ASN A 689 -27.77 -18.50 17.86
CA ASN A 689 -29.12 -18.52 18.43
C ASN A 689 -29.54 -17.23 19.18
N ARG A 690 -28.82 -16.13 18.96
CA ARG A 690 -29.13 -14.81 19.55
C ARG A 690 -29.69 -13.86 18.50
N PHE A 691 -30.54 -12.96 18.95
CA PHE A 691 -31.01 -11.86 18.12
C PHE A 691 -29.87 -10.84 17.93
N PRO A 692 -29.62 -10.36 16.70
CA PRO A 692 -28.54 -9.41 16.44
C PRO A 692 -28.92 -8.02 16.98
N VAL A 693 -28.30 -7.63 18.08
CA VAL A 693 -28.46 -6.30 18.67
C VAL A 693 -27.48 -5.34 18.01
N SER A 694 -27.95 -4.16 17.63
CA SER A 694 -27.11 -3.14 16.99
C SER A 694 -27.32 -1.75 17.59
N ASP A 695 -26.29 -0.91 17.48
CA ASP A 695 -26.31 0.49 17.89
C ASP A 695 -25.39 1.32 17.00
N ASN A 696 -25.44 2.65 17.12
CA ASN A 696 -24.50 3.58 16.49
C ASN A 696 -23.74 4.43 17.50
N ILE A 697 -22.60 4.93 17.02
CA ILE A 697 -21.71 5.82 17.74
C ILE A 697 -21.33 6.96 16.79
N ASP A 698 -21.93 8.13 16.99
CA ASP A 698 -21.65 9.32 16.21
C ASP A 698 -20.46 10.11 16.79
N LEU A 699 -19.33 10.05 16.08
CA LEU A 699 -18.09 10.76 16.44
C LEU A 699 -17.75 11.91 15.49
N ARG A 700 -18.68 12.34 14.60
CA ARG A 700 -18.40 13.36 13.56
C ARG A 700 -18.07 14.72 14.13
N GLU A 701 -18.88 15.18 15.08
CA GLU A 701 -18.75 16.50 15.72
C GLU A 701 -17.97 16.44 17.06
N LYS A 702 -17.19 15.37 17.28
CA LYS A 702 -16.48 15.14 18.54
C LYS A 702 -14.98 15.31 18.33
N THR A 703 -14.39 16.26 19.05
CA THR A 703 -12.97 16.62 18.93
C THR A 703 -12.08 15.95 19.97
N ASP A 704 -12.64 15.50 21.10
CA ASP A 704 -11.89 14.98 22.25
C ASP A 704 -11.98 13.44 22.38
N ALA A 705 -10.94 12.85 23.00
CA ALA A 705 -10.94 11.43 23.40
C ALA A 705 -12.14 11.14 24.32
N ARG A 706 -12.96 10.15 23.97
CA ARG A 706 -14.11 9.73 24.77
C ARG A 706 -13.94 8.31 25.29
N LYS A 707 -14.35 8.10 26.54
CA LYS A 707 -14.52 6.77 27.13
C LYS A 707 -16.02 6.53 27.28
N ILE A 708 -16.53 5.51 26.59
CA ILE A 708 -17.93 5.10 26.62
C ILE A 708 -18.00 3.75 27.34
N THR A 709 -18.87 3.65 28.35
CA THR A 709 -19.17 2.37 29.00
C THR A 709 -20.58 1.96 28.64
N THR A 710 -20.75 0.82 27.98
CA THR A 710 -22.06 0.30 27.59
C THR A 710 -22.08 -1.22 27.61
N ASP A 711 -22.92 -1.80 28.47
CA ASP A 711 -23.18 -3.24 28.41
C ASP A 711 -24.16 -3.54 27.28
N ILE A 712 -23.99 -4.71 26.65
CA ILE A 712 -24.83 -5.18 25.56
C ILE A 712 -25.52 -6.47 26.01
N THR A 713 -26.84 -6.46 26.05
CA THR A 713 -27.64 -7.65 26.34
C THR A 713 -28.25 -8.16 25.04
N ALA A 714 -27.92 -9.39 24.65
CA ALA A 714 -28.46 -10.04 23.46
C ALA A 714 -29.48 -11.13 23.84
N PRO A 715 -30.79 -10.92 23.61
CA PRO A 715 -31.79 -11.95 23.82
C PRO A 715 -31.63 -13.08 22.80
N THR A 716 -32.13 -14.27 23.15
CA THR A 716 -32.27 -15.36 22.21
C THR A 716 -33.33 -15.05 21.16
N ILE A 717 -33.23 -15.72 20.01
CA ILE A 717 -34.27 -15.65 18.98
C ILE A 717 -35.63 -16.10 19.52
N GLU A 718 -35.65 -17.11 20.41
CA GLU A 718 -36.89 -17.63 20.99
C GLU A 718 -37.56 -16.63 21.93
N GLU A 719 -36.79 -15.95 22.80
CA GLU A 719 -37.31 -14.89 23.67
C GLU A 719 -37.90 -13.74 22.84
N MET A 720 -37.23 -13.35 21.76
CA MET A 720 -37.76 -12.36 20.83
C MET A 720 -39.05 -12.82 20.17
N ALA A 721 -39.11 -14.09 19.75
CA ALA A 721 -40.28 -14.68 19.11
C ALA A 721 -41.48 -14.89 20.06
N GLY A 722 -41.28 -14.78 21.37
CA GLY A 722 -42.35 -14.80 22.38
C GLY A 722 -43.25 -13.56 22.35
N GLY A 723 -42.82 -12.45 21.73
CA GLY A 723 -43.62 -11.23 21.61
C GLY A 723 -43.62 -10.31 22.83
N GLU A 724 -42.86 -10.65 23.87
CA GLU A 724 -42.76 -9.84 25.10
C GLU A 724 -41.65 -8.80 25.01
N ILE A 725 -40.55 -9.10 24.31
CA ILE A 725 -39.41 -8.21 24.15
C ILE A 725 -39.66 -7.25 22.99
N THR A 726 -39.37 -5.97 23.22
CA THR A 726 -39.43 -4.91 22.21
C THR A 726 -38.06 -4.21 22.19
N LEU A 727 -37.42 -4.11 21.03
CA LEU A 727 -36.09 -3.53 20.88
C LEU A 727 -36.11 -2.31 19.95
N PRO A 728 -35.36 -1.24 20.26
CA PRO A 728 -35.19 -0.13 19.33
C PRO A 728 -34.34 -0.55 18.12
N LEU A 729 -34.73 -0.13 16.92
CA LEU A 729 -33.93 -0.22 15.71
C LEU A 729 -33.01 1.01 15.65
N LYS A 730 -31.84 0.89 16.28
CA LYS A 730 -31.00 2.05 16.59
C LYS A 730 -30.26 2.62 15.38
N ASN A 731 -30.07 1.84 14.31
CA ASN A 731 -29.46 2.31 13.06
C ASN A 731 -30.51 2.69 12.00
N VAL A 732 -31.73 3.03 12.43
CA VAL A 732 -32.77 3.63 11.58
C VAL A 732 -32.79 5.14 11.74
N PHE A 733 -32.44 5.86 10.69
CA PHE A 733 -32.19 7.30 10.67
C PHE A 733 -33.21 8.03 9.81
N PHE A 734 -33.61 9.20 10.28
CA PHE A 734 -34.47 10.16 9.59
C PHE A 734 -33.91 11.56 9.77
N ASP A 735 -34.04 12.44 8.77
CA ASP A 735 -33.81 13.86 8.99
C ASP A 735 -34.88 14.46 9.94
N THR A 736 -34.55 15.59 10.57
CA THR A 736 -35.48 16.33 11.42
C THR A 736 -36.80 16.60 10.68
N ALA A 737 -37.92 16.28 11.34
CA ALA A 737 -39.28 16.42 10.81
C ALA A 737 -39.60 15.61 9.53
N LYS A 738 -38.71 14.72 9.07
CA LYS A 738 -38.95 13.85 7.90
C LYS A 738 -39.19 12.40 8.30
N ASP A 739 -39.79 11.64 7.37
CA ASP A 739 -40.09 10.21 7.43
C ASP A 739 -39.38 9.39 6.34
N GLU A 740 -38.53 10.03 5.53
CA GLU A 740 -37.68 9.35 4.55
C GLU A 740 -36.50 8.66 5.23
N LEU A 741 -36.34 7.36 4.97
CA LEU A 741 -35.23 6.56 5.47
C LEU A 741 -33.93 6.98 4.80
N LYS A 742 -32.91 7.25 5.61
CA LYS A 742 -31.57 7.56 5.07
C LYS A 742 -30.86 6.27 4.62
N PRO A 743 -29.96 6.33 3.61
CA PRO A 743 -29.25 5.16 3.10
C PRO A 743 -28.51 4.34 4.17
N GLU A 744 -28.01 5.01 5.21
CA GLU A 744 -27.31 4.43 6.35
C GLU A 744 -28.17 3.42 7.13
N SER A 745 -29.50 3.45 6.95
CA SER A 745 -30.45 2.52 7.59
C SER A 745 -30.66 1.21 6.86
N TYR A 746 -30.33 1.16 5.56
CA TYR A 746 -30.62 -0.01 4.74
C TYR A 746 -29.90 -1.28 5.20
N PRO A 747 -28.64 -1.26 5.67
CA PRO A 747 -27.97 -2.46 6.18
C PRO A 747 -28.68 -3.11 7.37
N GLU A 748 -29.15 -2.32 8.35
CA GLU A 748 -29.91 -2.87 9.49
C GLU A 748 -31.24 -3.47 9.02
N LEU A 749 -31.96 -2.75 8.17
CA LEU A 749 -33.26 -3.20 7.67
C LEU A 749 -33.15 -4.44 6.78
N ASP A 750 -32.08 -4.58 6.00
CA ASP A 750 -31.81 -5.78 5.21
C ASP A 750 -31.53 -7.00 6.08
N ARG A 751 -30.73 -6.82 7.16
CA ARG A 751 -30.50 -7.87 8.17
C ARG A 751 -31.81 -8.29 8.85
N MET A 752 -32.63 -7.31 9.24
CA MET A 752 -33.95 -7.56 9.85
C MET A 752 -34.89 -8.29 8.89
N ALA A 753 -34.95 -7.88 7.62
CA ALA A 753 -35.77 -8.54 6.63
C ALA A 753 -35.38 -10.00 6.43
N GLY A 754 -34.07 -10.27 6.33
CA GLY A 754 -33.53 -11.63 6.23
C GLY A 754 -33.93 -12.50 7.43
N LEU A 755 -33.80 -11.97 8.65
CA LEU A 755 -34.16 -12.69 9.88
C LEU A 755 -35.66 -13.02 9.93
N ILE A 756 -36.51 -12.05 9.62
CA ILE A 756 -37.98 -12.22 9.58
C ILE A 756 -38.38 -13.30 8.57
N LEU A 757 -37.81 -13.25 7.36
CA LEU A 757 -38.08 -14.23 6.30
C LEU A 757 -37.58 -15.63 6.67
N GLN A 758 -36.35 -15.73 7.18
CA GLN A 758 -35.74 -17.01 7.53
C GLN A 758 -36.50 -17.72 8.66
N LEU A 759 -37.03 -16.96 9.62
CA LEU A 759 -37.67 -17.52 10.81
C LEU A 759 -39.20 -17.51 10.74
N GLY A 760 -39.80 -16.85 9.75
CA GLY A 760 -41.25 -16.75 9.59
C GLY A 760 -41.95 -15.99 10.72
N LEU A 761 -41.36 -14.88 11.19
CA LEU A 761 -41.87 -14.11 12.33
C LEU A 761 -42.79 -12.95 11.90
N GLU A 762 -43.87 -12.71 12.62
CA GLU A 762 -44.61 -11.44 12.52
C GLU A 762 -43.81 -10.32 13.19
N ALA A 763 -43.75 -9.15 12.56
CA ALA A 763 -43.11 -7.95 13.08
C ALA A 763 -44.13 -6.83 13.34
N THR A 764 -44.03 -6.18 14.49
CA THR A 764 -44.77 -4.95 14.80
C THR A 764 -43.79 -3.82 15.05
N LEU A 765 -43.93 -2.74 14.28
CA LEU A 765 -43.05 -1.57 14.29
C LEU A 765 -43.73 -0.41 15.01
N ASN A 766 -43.14 0.06 16.11
CA ASN A 766 -43.70 1.13 16.92
C ASN A 766 -42.89 2.41 16.72
N GLY A 767 -43.53 3.46 16.19
CA GLY A 767 -42.89 4.77 16.00
C GLY A 767 -43.08 5.67 17.21
N HIS A 768 -42.02 6.41 17.57
CA HIS A 768 -42.03 7.38 18.67
C HIS A 768 -41.38 8.71 18.28
N THR A 769 -41.78 9.80 18.96
CA THR A 769 -41.14 11.12 18.85
C THR A 769 -40.75 11.65 20.22
N ASP A 770 -39.97 12.74 20.24
CA ASP A 770 -39.85 13.60 21.41
C ASP A 770 -41.10 14.50 21.59
N ASN A 771 -41.12 15.29 22.67
CA ASN A 771 -42.21 16.19 23.02
C ASN A 771 -42.21 17.52 22.25
N VAL A 772 -41.34 17.72 21.25
CA VAL A 772 -41.28 18.96 20.48
C VAL A 772 -42.30 18.91 19.35
N GLY A 773 -43.25 19.85 19.33
CA GLY A 773 -44.33 19.92 18.34
C GLY A 773 -45.71 19.50 18.89
N GLY A 774 -46.74 19.65 18.07
CA GLY A 774 -48.12 19.35 18.45
C GLY A 774 -48.40 17.84 18.55
N GLN A 775 -49.34 17.45 19.42
CA GLN A 775 -49.71 16.04 19.65
C GLN A 775 -50.10 15.31 18.37
N ASP A 776 -50.99 15.88 17.56
CA ASP A 776 -51.46 15.27 16.32
C ASP A 776 -50.33 15.15 15.30
N TYR A 777 -49.49 16.18 15.19
CA TYR A 777 -48.32 16.19 14.32
C TYR A 777 -47.32 15.09 14.70
N ASN A 778 -47.02 14.95 15.98
CA ASN A 778 -46.07 13.96 16.48
C ASN A 778 -46.59 12.53 16.35
N LYS A 779 -47.89 12.32 16.58
CA LYS A 779 -48.54 11.03 16.33
C LYS A 779 -48.45 10.65 14.85
N ASP A 780 -48.82 11.56 13.95
CA ASP A 780 -48.78 11.35 12.50
C ASP A 780 -47.34 11.14 11.97
N LEU A 781 -46.36 11.92 12.46
CA LEU A 781 -44.95 11.73 12.10
C LEU A 781 -44.41 10.37 12.53
N SER A 782 -44.71 9.94 13.77
CA SER A 782 -44.27 8.63 14.27
C SER A 782 -44.87 7.47 13.46
N GLU A 783 -46.14 7.59 13.09
CA GLU A 783 -46.86 6.61 12.25
C GLU A 783 -46.25 6.53 10.85
N ARG A 784 -45.96 7.68 10.23
CA ARG A 784 -45.28 7.71 8.92
C ARG A 784 -43.89 7.06 8.96
N ARG A 785 -43.10 7.33 9.99
CA ARG A 785 -41.77 6.71 10.17
C ARG A 785 -41.84 5.19 10.33
N ALA A 786 -42.75 4.70 11.19
CA ALA A 786 -42.97 3.26 11.34
C ALA A 786 -43.45 2.62 10.03
N ARG A 787 -44.30 3.32 9.27
CA ARG A 787 -44.76 2.89 7.95
C ARG A 787 -43.64 2.89 6.90
N ALA A 788 -42.73 3.84 6.93
CA ALA A 788 -41.57 3.86 6.03
C ALA A 788 -40.70 2.61 6.22
N VAL A 789 -40.41 2.26 7.48
CA VAL A 789 -39.71 1.01 7.83
C VAL A 789 -40.49 -0.21 7.36
N ARG A 790 -41.81 -0.27 7.63
CA ARG A 790 -42.68 -1.34 7.17
C ARG A 790 -42.62 -1.52 5.65
N ASN A 791 -42.76 -0.44 4.90
CA ASN A 791 -42.77 -0.47 3.43
C ASN A 791 -41.42 -0.94 2.89
N TYR A 792 -40.32 -0.54 3.52
CA TYR A 792 -39.00 -1.03 3.17
C TYR A 792 -38.87 -2.55 3.39
N LEU A 793 -39.30 -3.06 4.55
CA LEU A 793 -39.29 -4.51 4.84
C LEU A 793 -40.14 -5.31 3.84
N ILE A 794 -41.31 -4.78 3.45
CA ILE A 794 -42.16 -5.38 2.40
C ILE A 794 -41.44 -5.38 1.05
N SER A 795 -40.72 -4.31 0.71
CA SER A 795 -39.95 -4.25 -0.54
C SER A 795 -38.84 -5.31 -0.62
N LYS A 796 -38.41 -5.86 0.52
CA LYS A 796 -37.45 -6.96 0.62
C LYS A 796 -38.10 -8.35 0.56
N GLY A 797 -39.41 -8.42 0.32
CA GLY A 797 -40.15 -9.66 0.08
C GLY A 797 -40.97 -10.18 1.25
N ILE A 798 -41.06 -9.44 2.37
CA ILE A 798 -41.93 -9.83 3.49
C ILE A 798 -43.40 -9.59 3.12
N ASP A 799 -44.26 -10.57 3.40
CA ASP A 799 -45.70 -10.45 3.18
C ASP A 799 -46.28 -9.25 3.97
N PRO A 800 -47.08 -8.36 3.34
CA PRO A 800 -47.67 -7.21 4.02
C PRO A 800 -48.48 -7.54 5.29
N GLY A 801 -49.04 -8.74 5.41
CA GLY A 801 -49.76 -9.21 6.60
C GLY A 801 -48.84 -9.57 7.77
N MET A 802 -47.56 -9.84 7.49
CA MET A 802 -46.54 -10.20 8.49
C MET A 802 -45.90 -8.99 9.17
N VAL A 803 -46.10 -7.78 8.65
CA VAL A 803 -45.52 -6.55 9.23
C VAL A 803 -46.62 -5.54 9.51
N LYS A 804 -46.72 -5.12 10.78
CA LYS A 804 -47.64 -4.09 11.27
C LYS A 804 -46.83 -2.86 11.70
N SER A 805 -47.44 -1.68 11.61
CA SER A 805 -46.83 -0.43 12.10
C SER A 805 -47.84 0.38 12.89
N GLU A 806 -47.40 1.04 13.96
CA GLU A 806 -48.22 1.93 14.79
C GLU A 806 -47.39 3.12 15.32
N GLY A 807 -47.93 4.34 15.21
CA GLY A 807 -47.34 5.56 15.76
C GLY A 807 -47.90 5.98 17.12
N PHE A 808 -47.02 6.18 18.10
CA PHE A 808 -47.38 6.60 19.47
C PHE A 808 -47.08 8.08 19.78
N GLY A 809 -46.43 8.81 18.87
CA GLY A 809 -45.89 10.14 19.15
C GLY A 809 -45.00 10.15 20.40
N TYR A 810 -45.16 11.14 21.27
CA TYR A 810 -44.41 11.26 22.53
C TYR A 810 -45.09 10.61 23.74
N SER A 811 -46.15 9.82 23.54
CA SER A 811 -46.93 9.25 24.66
C SER A 811 -46.22 8.15 25.46
N LYS A 812 -45.12 7.62 24.93
CA LYS A 812 -44.32 6.53 25.54
C LYS A 812 -42.82 6.86 25.52
N PRO A 813 -42.35 7.86 26.30
CA PRO A 813 -40.94 8.22 26.37
C PRO A 813 -40.13 7.14 27.10
N VAL A 814 -38.88 6.93 26.66
CA VAL A 814 -37.88 6.05 27.31
C VAL A 814 -36.81 6.84 28.04
N ALA A 815 -36.73 8.15 27.78
CA ALA A 815 -35.85 9.09 28.47
C ALA A 815 -36.58 10.42 28.70
N GLU A 816 -36.02 11.26 29.58
CA GLU A 816 -36.51 12.62 29.80
C GLU A 816 -36.39 13.46 28.51
N ASN A 817 -37.33 14.37 28.27
CA ASN A 817 -37.30 15.22 27.07
C ASN A 817 -36.59 16.56 27.29
N ASP A 818 -36.01 16.77 28.47
CA ASP A 818 -35.42 18.04 28.87
C ASP A 818 -34.04 18.24 28.22
N THR A 819 -33.36 17.15 27.84
CA THR A 819 -32.05 17.16 27.20
C THR A 819 -32.13 16.73 25.73
N GLU A 820 -31.18 17.16 24.91
CA GLU A 820 -31.13 16.71 23.51
C GLU A 820 -30.86 15.20 23.40
N ASP A 821 -29.99 14.65 24.26
CA ASP A 821 -29.70 13.21 24.30
C ASP A 821 -30.96 12.40 24.64
N GLY A 822 -31.76 12.86 25.61
CA GLY A 822 -33.02 12.21 25.97
C GLY A 822 -34.08 12.32 24.88
N ARG A 823 -34.20 13.48 24.23
CA ARG A 823 -35.06 13.63 23.04
C ARG A 823 -34.63 12.73 21.88
N ALA A 824 -33.31 12.60 21.64
CA ALA A 824 -32.78 11.70 20.63
C ALA A 824 -33.19 10.24 20.88
N GLN A 825 -33.13 9.77 22.13
CA GLN A 825 -33.61 8.43 22.49
C GLN A 825 -35.13 8.27 22.30
N ASN A 826 -35.91 9.33 22.47
CA ASN A 826 -37.36 9.27 22.26
C ASN A 826 -37.77 9.27 20.77
N ARG A 827 -36.92 9.79 19.88
CA ARG A 827 -37.10 9.75 18.42
C ARG A 827 -36.62 8.40 17.86
N ARG A 828 -37.43 7.35 17.99
CA ARG A 828 -37.05 5.98 17.63
C ARG A 828 -38.16 5.21 16.93
N VAL A 829 -37.78 4.12 16.28
CA VAL A 829 -38.68 3.04 15.87
C VAL A 829 -38.27 1.79 16.63
N GLU A 830 -39.22 1.10 17.24
CA GLU A 830 -38.99 -0.18 17.92
C GLU A 830 -39.59 -1.32 17.11
N ILE A 831 -39.04 -2.51 17.27
CA ILE A 831 -39.56 -3.76 16.71
C ILE A 831 -39.93 -4.74 17.81
N ARG A 832 -41.08 -5.38 17.63
CA ARG A 832 -41.52 -6.55 18.39
C ARG A 832 -41.75 -7.69 17.42
N LEU A 833 -41.19 -8.86 17.72
CA LEU A 833 -41.33 -10.06 16.89
C LEU A 833 -42.23 -11.09 17.56
N ARG A 834 -42.92 -11.92 16.79
CA ARG A 834 -43.76 -12.99 17.32
C ARG A 834 -43.82 -14.17 16.35
N LYS A 835 -43.84 -15.41 16.85
CA LYS A 835 -44.22 -16.57 16.03
C LYS A 835 -45.68 -16.46 15.55
N LEU A 836 -45.92 -16.85 14.30
CA LEU A 836 -47.27 -17.10 13.80
C LEU A 836 -47.94 -18.17 14.68
N GLN A 837 -49.15 -17.88 15.15
CA GLN A 837 -49.99 -18.83 15.89
C GLN A 837 -50.78 -19.73 14.94
#